data_AF-A0A9D1F0Y9-F1
#
_entry.id   AF-A0A9D1F0Y9-F1
#
_cell.length_a   1.000
_cell.length_b   1.000
_cell.length_c   1.000
_cell.angle_alpha   90.00
_cell.angle_beta   90.00
_cell.angle_gamma   90.00
#
_symmetry.space_group_name_H-M   'P 1'
#
loop_
_entity.id
_entity.type
_entity.pdbx_description
1 polymer ?
#
loop_
_entity_poly.entity_id
_entity_poly.type
_entity_poly.pdbx_seq_one_letter_code
_entity_poly.pdbx_strand_id
1 'polypeptide(L)'
;MKTHKKHKAQLQENRLFIPLNILFGLIFVVTIILSIVDKYVWQIDWGKANTIDVLCEIIASATFFVGSIIGIAIPLQKEKLYGISSQDFSKLRGKYRYSVALIIVFSIVLAALNGIFLALGLIFACLGVSAISIVFCIYVSAVEVPLMMGQEKSLIKTVKRYVHWQLNETERLPTEGKEVLKYLCCEKTLKATYEILKNDDYEFNKKLILSLLEVQEQQAFDLAKIESKEEQRKIASALRSNVRDILIFNFDLTVIFGDNAKNYSYRITRVLFRLDELSDFSKITRELLVNTTLNYDYVDTQYKKDFIMSVVLPMLLISVTSGDFGFAKAMRRLLSENEIILDEENSLSLIMSLMSLHFYYLCNGAHDVSQELKSRIIEFINFEGVEDNTKIVPWKKLFLQHTEEYKVKLEELLRYFKLSEHNWDVMLRNTGAHFVILSTEYVLQWYLTCLLHSYSVWDFDFNSILVNDEVKYFVKTLGDKIFENNQKPQLTEQMKNMAQFYGLREDAFNHFIVCEEQKHKLFDVINGLHIDDLKSRQRQAHEIDIGELVKKYNEEINQNLANEWGYDSRLEVASESRFMNMLLEKYSEAVNYNEVVIKSILNATFYELAKHIPKTVIVRNKDFDLEIKALLNRHIIATTQNVQFSVGYYIKDGDIRKNFSEVVDGVEKVKSKILIGDYIFTDNLLSFKCEFVNVQWRELTPEEVSLKADTYKRADGQYIYEGALIAREWLETFIKDQYFILSLEMRYAINVLPDSIYKIELFPADDSNDT
;
A
#
# COMPACT_ATOMS: atom_id res chain seq x y z
N MET A 1 -7.83 9.11 30.57
CA MET A 1 -8.67 8.00 31.10
C MET A 1 -10.09 8.50 31.32
N LYS A 2 -10.96 8.38 30.31
CA LYS A 2 -12.40 8.54 30.49
C LYS A 2 -12.95 7.21 30.99
N THR A 3 -13.43 7.20 32.23
CA THR A 3 -14.09 6.05 32.84
C THR A 3 -15.35 5.72 32.05
N HIS A 4 -15.26 4.68 31.20
CA HIS A 4 -16.43 4.02 30.65
C HIS A 4 -17.26 3.47 31.81
N LYS A 5 -18.33 4.19 32.19
CA LYS A 5 -19.43 3.61 32.95
C LYS A 5 -19.96 2.43 32.12
N LYS A 6 -19.67 1.20 32.58
CA LYS A 6 -20.35 -0.02 32.15
C LYS A 6 -21.84 0.15 32.42
N HIS A 7 -22.59 0.68 31.45
CA HIS A 7 -24.03 0.46 31.40
C HIS A 7 -24.24 -1.04 31.19
N LYS A 8 -24.80 -1.71 32.21
CA LYS A 8 -25.26 -3.09 32.09
C LYS A 8 -26.32 -3.12 30.98
N ALA A 9 -26.05 -3.91 29.95
CA ALA A 9 -26.88 -4.14 28.79
C ALA A 9 -28.35 -4.44 29.16
N GLN A 10 -29.26 -3.61 28.63
CA GLN A 10 -30.68 -3.92 28.53
C GLN A 10 -30.99 -4.10 27.05
N LEU A 11 -31.31 -5.34 26.65
CA LEU A 11 -31.95 -5.62 25.36
C LEU A 11 -33.13 -4.67 25.20
N GLN A 12 -33.26 -4.06 24.02
CA GLN A 12 -34.43 -3.26 23.71
C GLN A 12 -35.68 -4.11 23.96
N GLU A 13 -36.44 -3.63 24.95
CA GLU A 13 -37.40 -4.43 25.68
C GLU A 13 -38.46 -4.97 24.73
N ASN A 14 -39.03 -6.13 25.06
CA ASN A 14 -40.33 -6.47 24.52
C ASN A 14 -41.28 -5.37 25.02
N ARG A 15 -41.45 -4.29 24.24
CA ARG A 15 -42.01 -3.00 24.69
C ARG A 15 -43.40 -3.14 25.32
N LEU A 16 -44.05 -4.26 25.10
CA LEU A 16 -45.33 -4.63 25.69
C LEU A 16 -45.19 -5.29 27.07
N PHE A 17 -44.14 -6.05 27.37
CA PHE A 17 -44.05 -6.87 28.59
C PHE A 17 -44.09 -6.04 29.89
N ILE A 18 -43.29 -4.97 29.97
CA ILE A 18 -43.24 -4.11 31.15
C ILE A 18 -44.57 -3.34 31.33
N PRO A 19 -45.07 -2.57 30.35
CA PRO A 19 -46.33 -1.86 30.52
C PRO A 19 -47.53 -2.80 30.69
N LEU A 20 -47.51 -4.00 30.11
CA LEU A 20 -48.57 -5.00 30.30
C LEU A 20 -48.60 -5.52 31.74
N ASN A 21 -47.46 -5.82 32.34
CA ASN A 21 -47.41 -6.25 33.75
C ASN A 21 -47.76 -5.10 34.72
N ILE A 22 -47.37 -3.86 34.41
CA ILE A 22 -47.81 -2.67 35.17
C ILE A 22 -49.34 -2.52 35.05
N LEU A 23 -49.90 -2.68 33.85
CA LEU A 23 -51.33 -2.63 33.61
C LEU A 23 -52.07 -3.74 34.38
N PHE A 24 -51.56 -4.97 34.38
CA PHE A 24 -52.11 -6.07 35.17
C PHE A 24 -52.10 -5.75 36.67
N GLY A 25 -51.00 -5.21 37.20
CA GLY A 25 -50.91 -4.78 38.59
C GLY A 25 -51.91 -3.67 38.93
N LEU A 26 -52.05 -2.65 38.07
CA LEU A 26 -53.00 -1.57 38.25
C LEU A 26 -54.46 -2.05 38.23
N ILE A 27 -54.83 -2.88 37.24
CA ILE A 27 -56.17 -3.47 37.16
C ILE A 27 -56.45 -4.28 38.42
N PHE A 28 -55.51 -5.12 38.85
CA PHE A 28 -55.66 -5.95 40.04
C PHE A 28 -55.88 -5.12 41.32
N VAL A 29 -55.04 -4.11 41.56
CA VAL A 29 -55.17 -3.25 42.76
C VAL A 29 -56.46 -2.45 42.75
N VAL A 30 -56.80 -1.83 41.62
CA VAL A 30 -58.01 -1.00 41.49
C VAL A 30 -59.27 -1.85 41.68
N THR A 31 -59.34 -3.02 41.05
CA THR A 31 -60.51 -3.91 41.17
C THR A 31 -60.67 -4.52 42.56
N ILE A 32 -59.58 -4.76 43.29
CA ILE A 32 -59.65 -5.15 44.71
C ILE A 32 -60.20 -4.01 45.56
N ILE A 33 -59.69 -2.78 45.41
CA ILE A 33 -60.16 -1.61 46.17
C ILE A 33 -61.66 -1.40 45.89
N LEU A 34 -62.07 -1.43 44.61
CA LEU A 34 -63.46 -1.29 44.22
C LEU A 34 -64.34 -2.43 44.77
N SER A 35 -63.82 -3.66 44.86
CA SER A 35 -64.57 -4.78 45.46
C SER A 35 -64.76 -4.61 46.97
N ILE A 36 -63.76 -4.08 47.67
CA ILE A 36 -63.87 -3.80 49.10
C ILE A 36 -64.87 -2.66 49.32
N VAL A 37 -64.78 -1.58 48.53
CA VAL A 37 -65.74 -0.47 48.58
C VAL A 37 -67.15 -0.95 48.25
N ASP A 38 -67.32 -1.79 47.24
CA ASP A 38 -68.63 -2.34 46.90
C ASP A 38 -69.20 -3.20 48.03
N LYS A 39 -68.39 -4.09 48.60
CA LYS A 39 -68.82 -5.00 49.66
C LYS A 39 -69.21 -4.30 50.96
N TYR A 40 -68.53 -3.21 51.31
CA TYR A 40 -68.73 -2.53 52.61
C TYR A 40 -69.47 -1.18 52.52
N VAL A 41 -69.49 -0.54 51.35
CA VAL A 41 -70.01 0.83 51.18
C VAL A 41 -71.15 0.89 50.16
N TRP A 42 -70.96 0.39 48.94
CA TRP A 42 -71.95 0.60 47.87
C TRP A 42 -73.07 -0.45 47.84
N GLN A 43 -72.79 -1.70 48.23
CA GLN A 43 -73.74 -2.82 48.25
C GLN A 43 -74.59 -2.90 46.96
N ILE A 44 -73.94 -2.83 45.80
CA ILE A 44 -74.63 -2.88 44.51
C ILE A 44 -75.35 -4.22 44.37
N ASP A 45 -76.63 -4.21 44.00
CA ASP A 45 -77.39 -5.43 43.69
C ASP A 45 -77.06 -5.88 42.26
N TRP A 46 -76.17 -6.87 42.16
CA TRP A 46 -75.67 -7.40 40.89
C TRP A 46 -76.65 -8.35 40.17
N GLY A 47 -77.89 -8.50 40.67
CA GLY A 47 -78.89 -9.38 40.08
C GLY A 47 -78.50 -10.86 40.17
N LYS A 48 -79.26 -11.76 39.51
CA LYS A 48 -79.03 -13.22 39.59
C LYS A 48 -77.57 -13.57 39.25
N ALA A 49 -76.83 -14.00 40.27
CA ALA A 49 -75.41 -14.36 40.26
C ALA A 49 -75.00 -15.27 39.07
N ASN A 50 -75.91 -16.09 38.57
CA ASN A 50 -75.72 -17.00 37.43
C ASN A 50 -74.99 -16.40 36.21
N THR A 51 -75.22 -15.13 35.85
CA THR A 51 -74.64 -14.57 34.62
C THR A 51 -73.14 -14.28 34.77
N ILE A 52 -72.73 -13.84 35.95
CA ILE A 52 -71.33 -13.55 36.28
C ILE A 52 -70.58 -14.87 36.55
N ASP A 53 -71.26 -15.82 37.21
CA ASP A 53 -70.74 -17.17 37.45
C ASP A 53 -70.40 -17.88 36.12
N VAL A 54 -71.34 -17.89 35.16
CA VAL A 54 -71.12 -18.49 33.82
C VAL A 54 -70.01 -17.79 33.06
N LEU A 55 -69.89 -16.45 33.15
CA LEU A 55 -68.82 -15.71 32.50
C LEU A 55 -67.44 -16.05 33.10
N CYS A 56 -67.31 -16.07 34.44
CA CYS A 56 -66.06 -16.42 35.11
C CYS A 56 -65.68 -17.91 34.84
N GLU A 57 -66.65 -18.83 34.70
CA GLU A 57 -66.42 -20.23 34.28
C GLU A 57 -65.90 -20.36 32.83
N ILE A 58 -66.50 -19.62 31.89
CA ILE A 58 -66.06 -19.61 30.48
C ILE A 58 -64.62 -19.09 30.38
N ILE A 59 -64.29 -18.02 31.11
CA ILE A 59 -62.96 -17.40 31.07
C ILE A 59 -61.92 -18.29 31.75
N ALA A 60 -62.26 -18.92 32.87
CA ALA A 60 -61.39 -19.91 33.52
C ALA A 60 -61.11 -21.11 32.59
N SER A 61 -62.15 -21.62 31.93
CA SER A 61 -62.05 -22.72 30.96
C SER A 61 -61.18 -22.34 29.76
N ALA A 62 -61.34 -21.13 29.22
CA ALA A 62 -60.51 -20.61 28.12
C ALA A 62 -59.03 -20.46 28.55
N THR A 63 -58.78 -20.02 29.77
CA THR A 63 -57.43 -19.88 30.33
C THR A 63 -56.75 -21.24 30.50
N PHE A 64 -57.48 -22.25 30.97
CA PHE A 64 -57.00 -23.62 31.04
C PHE A 64 -56.76 -24.22 29.65
N PHE A 65 -57.63 -23.95 28.68
CA PHE A 65 -57.46 -24.41 27.30
C PHE A 65 -56.17 -23.87 26.66
N VAL A 66 -55.87 -22.57 26.82
CA VAL A 66 -54.60 -21.98 26.37
C VAL A 66 -53.41 -22.61 27.10
N GLY A 67 -53.53 -22.84 28.41
CA GLY A 67 -52.52 -23.57 29.19
C GLY A 67 -52.26 -24.99 28.68
N SER A 68 -53.32 -25.71 28.28
CA SER A 68 -53.23 -27.06 27.72
C SER A 68 -52.61 -27.08 26.32
N ILE A 69 -52.95 -26.13 25.43
CA ILE A 69 -52.30 -25.97 24.12
C ILE A 69 -50.78 -25.81 24.29
N ILE A 70 -50.37 -25.01 25.26
CA ILE A 70 -48.94 -24.80 25.56
C ILE A 70 -48.31 -26.06 26.14
N GLY A 71 -49.02 -26.77 27.02
CA GLY A 71 -48.59 -28.08 27.54
C GLY A 71 -48.31 -29.09 26.43
N ILE A 72 -49.15 -29.12 25.39
CA ILE A 72 -48.99 -29.98 24.21
C ILE A 72 -47.85 -29.48 23.29
N ALA A 73 -47.59 -28.17 23.24
CA ALA A 73 -46.49 -27.58 22.46
C ALA A 73 -45.09 -27.83 23.06
N ILE A 74 -44.99 -28.21 24.35
CA ILE A 74 -43.71 -28.50 25.02
C ILE A 74 -42.94 -29.68 24.38
N PRO A 75 -43.54 -30.85 24.13
CA PRO A 75 -42.83 -31.95 23.47
C PRO A 75 -42.31 -31.63 22.07
N LEU A 76 -42.93 -30.67 21.35
CA LEU A 76 -42.48 -30.17 20.05
C LEU A 76 -41.19 -29.31 20.14
N GLN A 77 -40.79 -28.85 21.32
CA GLN A 77 -39.56 -28.06 21.52
C GLN A 77 -38.25 -28.89 21.52
N LYS A 78 -38.33 -30.21 21.27
CA LYS A 78 -37.14 -31.05 21.08
C LYS A 78 -36.44 -30.82 19.73
N GLU A 79 -37.10 -30.16 18.78
CA GLU A 79 -36.50 -29.78 17.50
C GLU A 79 -35.58 -28.56 17.63
N LYS A 80 -34.50 -28.56 16.84
CA LYS A 80 -33.59 -27.41 16.73
C LYS A 80 -34.26 -26.31 15.93
N LEU A 81 -34.37 -25.11 16.49
CA LEU A 81 -34.87 -23.92 15.79
C LEU A 81 -33.68 -23.21 15.13
N TYR A 82 -33.64 -23.23 13.80
CA TYR A 82 -32.50 -22.71 13.03
C TYR A 82 -31.14 -23.22 13.51
N GLY A 83 -31.04 -24.53 13.76
CA GLY A 83 -29.80 -25.20 14.14
C GLY A 83 -29.41 -25.11 15.62
N ILE A 84 -30.06 -24.25 16.42
CA ILE A 84 -29.80 -24.12 17.86
C ILE A 84 -30.93 -24.71 18.72
N SER A 85 -30.63 -25.03 19.98
CA SER A 85 -31.65 -25.52 20.91
C SER A 85 -32.73 -24.46 21.14
N SER A 86 -33.97 -24.88 21.43
CA SER A 86 -35.04 -23.94 21.78
C SER A 86 -34.67 -23.05 22.99
N GLN A 87 -33.90 -23.59 23.94
CA GLN A 87 -33.37 -22.83 25.07
C GLN A 87 -32.38 -21.74 24.64
N ASP A 88 -31.49 -22.03 23.70
CA ASP A 88 -30.54 -21.04 23.17
C ASP A 88 -31.24 -20.01 22.28
N PHE A 89 -32.20 -20.44 21.45
CA PHE A 89 -33.00 -19.54 20.63
C PHE A 89 -33.78 -18.55 21.50
N SER A 90 -34.24 -19.03 22.66
CA SER A 90 -34.90 -18.18 23.63
C SER A 90 -33.99 -16.99 24.05
N LYS A 91 -32.67 -17.19 24.21
CA LYS A 91 -31.74 -16.12 24.63
C LYS A 91 -31.74 -14.92 23.68
N LEU A 92 -32.03 -15.15 22.40
CA LEU A 92 -32.13 -14.10 21.37
C LEU A 92 -33.28 -13.10 21.63
N ARG A 93 -34.25 -13.47 22.48
CA ARG A 93 -35.43 -12.65 22.81
C ARG A 93 -35.20 -11.67 23.98
N GLY A 94 -34.11 -11.80 24.73
CA GLY A 94 -33.78 -10.96 25.89
C GLY A 94 -34.42 -11.37 27.22
N LYS A 95 -34.28 -10.49 28.23
CA LYS A 95 -34.56 -10.78 29.66
C LYS A 95 -36.05 -10.81 30.04
N TYR A 96 -36.91 -10.02 29.37
CA TYR A 96 -38.30 -9.82 29.79
C TYR A 96 -39.27 -10.66 28.93
N ARG A 97 -39.62 -11.85 29.45
CA ARG A 97 -40.48 -12.83 28.76
C ARG A 97 -41.20 -13.73 29.76
N TYR A 98 -42.32 -14.31 29.35
CA TYR A 98 -42.95 -15.40 30.09
C TYR A 98 -42.28 -16.71 29.68
N SER A 99 -41.62 -17.40 30.63
CA SER A 99 -41.17 -18.77 30.37
C SER A 99 -42.38 -19.69 30.31
N VAL A 100 -42.27 -20.84 29.63
CA VAL A 100 -43.37 -21.81 29.53
C VAL A 100 -43.92 -22.17 30.92
N ALA A 101 -43.03 -22.46 31.87
CA ALA A 101 -43.39 -22.75 33.25
C ALA A 101 -44.15 -21.58 33.90
N LEU A 102 -43.70 -20.34 33.65
CA LEU A 102 -44.35 -19.16 34.23
C LEU A 102 -45.72 -18.88 33.59
N ILE A 103 -45.93 -19.21 32.31
CA ILE A 103 -47.26 -19.12 31.69
C ILE A 103 -48.23 -20.11 32.33
N ILE A 104 -47.81 -21.36 32.55
CA ILE A 104 -48.63 -22.39 33.18
C ILE A 104 -48.97 -21.99 34.63
N VAL A 105 -47.98 -21.58 35.42
CA VAL A 105 -48.19 -21.13 36.80
C VAL A 105 -49.09 -19.90 36.85
N PHE A 106 -48.86 -18.90 36.00
CA PHE A 106 -49.67 -17.69 35.95
C PHE A 106 -51.12 -17.99 35.56
N SER A 107 -51.35 -18.92 34.63
CA SER A 107 -52.69 -19.38 34.24
C SER A 107 -53.43 -20.06 35.39
N ILE A 108 -52.73 -20.94 36.14
CA ILE A 108 -53.29 -21.60 37.34
C ILE A 108 -53.64 -20.58 38.42
N VAL A 109 -52.74 -19.63 38.68
CA VAL A 109 -52.94 -18.57 39.69
C VAL A 109 -54.13 -17.68 39.33
N LEU A 110 -54.25 -17.27 38.06
CA LEU A 110 -55.39 -16.46 37.61
C LEU A 110 -56.72 -17.21 37.78
N ALA A 111 -56.78 -18.49 37.39
CA ALA A 111 -57.97 -19.30 37.56
C ALA A 111 -58.33 -19.50 39.05
N ALA A 112 -57.34 -19.77 39.90
CA ALA A 112 -57.54 -19.91 41.34
C ALA A 112 -58.01 -18.60 42.00
N LEU A 113 -57.40 -17.47 41.65
CA LEU A 113 -57.83 -16.15 42.14
C LEU A 113 -59.27 -15.82 41.71
N ASN A 114 -59.64 -16.16 40.47
CA ASN A 114 -61.00 -15.97 39.98
C ASN A 114 -62.01 -16.77 40.82
N GLY A 115 -61.73 -18.04 41.09
CA GLY A 115 -62.57 -18.89 41.94
C GLY A 115 -62.65 -18.40 43.39
N ILE A 116 -61.54 -17.94 43.97
CA ILE A 116 -61.50 -17.40 45.34
C ILE A 116 -62.31 -16.10 45.44
N PHE A 117 -62.16 -15.17 44.49
CA PHE A 117 -62.91 -13.91 44.51
C PHE A 117 -64.40 -14.11 44.30
N LEU A 118 -64.79 -15.09 43.48
CA LEU A 118 -66.18 -15.48 43.31
C LEU A 118 -66.76 -16.06 44.61
N ALA A 119 -66.06 -16.99 45.26
CA ALA A 119 -66.48 -17.59 46.53
C ALA A 119 -66.61 -16.56 47.67
N LEU A 120 -65.80 -15.50 47.64
CA LEU A 120 -65.83 -14.40 48.62
C LEU A 120 -66.82 -13.28 48.26
N GLY A 121 -67.53 -13.39 47.14
CA GLY A 121 -68.49 -12.38 46.66
C GLY A 121 -67.85 -11.06 46.24
N LEU A 122 -66.58 -11.07 45.81
CA LEU A 122 -65.83 -9.89 45.37
C LEU A 122 -65.95 -9.72 43.85
N ILE A 123 -67.09 -9.19 43.39
CA ILE A 123 -67.48 -9.22 41.97
C ILE A 123 -66.56 -8.38 41.09
N PHE A 124 -66.22 -7.15 41.49
CA PHE A 124 -65.29 -6.31 40.71
C PHE A 124 -63.91 -6.96 40.54
N ALA A 125 -63.44 -7.73 41.52
CA ALA A 125 -62.17 -8.46 41.47
C ALA A 125 -62.26 -9.70 40.56
N CYS A 126 -63.40 -10.42 40.50
CA CYS A 126 -63.63 -11.46 39.47
C CYS A 126 -63.54 -10.85 38.07
N LEU A 127 -64.20 -9.71 37.84
CA LEU A 127 -64.15 -9.00 36.55
C LEU A 127 -62.74 -8.51 36.21
N GLY A 128 -61.99 -7.99 37.20
CA GLY A 128 -60.60 -7.56 37.03
C GLY A 128 -59.66 -8.71 36.66
N VAL A 129 -59.71 -9.82 37.40
CA VAL A 129 -58.91 -11.03 37.10
C VAL A 129 -59.31 -11.64 35.76
N SER A 130 -60.60 -11.63 35.44
CA SER A 130 -61.12 -12.11 34.16
C SER A 130 -60.62 -11.26 32.99
N ALA A 131 -60.60 -9.93 33.12
CA ALA A 131 -60.03 -9.03 32.12
C ALA A 131 -58.51 -9.26 31.95
N ILE A 132 -57.77 -9.41 33.05
CA ILE A 132 -56.34 -9.78 33.02
C ILE A 132 -56.14 -11.11 32.28
N SER A 133 -56.97 -12.10 32.56
CA SER A 133 -56.90 -13.43 31.95
C SER A 133 -57.14 -13.40 30.44
N ILE A 134 -58.13 -12.64 29.97
CA ILE A 134 -58.40 -12.45 28.54
C ILE A 134 -57.20 -11.79 27.85
N VAL A 135 -56.72 -10.67 28.39
CA VAL A 135 -55.58 -9.94 27.79
C VAL A 135 -54.32 -10.79 27.79
N PHE A 136 -54.07 -11.55 28.87
CA PHE A 136 -52.97 -12.49 28.96
C PHE A 136 -53.09 -13.63 27.94
N CYS A 137 -54.26 -14.25 27.80
CA CYS A 137 -54.50 -15.29 26.81
C CYS A 137 -54.31 -14.79 25.37
N ILE A 138 -54.77 -13.58 25.05
CA ILE A 138 -54.55 -12.94 23.75
C ILE A 138 -53.05 -12.72 23.51
N TYR A 139 -52.33 -12.18 24.50
CA TYR A 139 -50.88 -11.97 24.40
C TYR A 139 -50.13 -13.29 24.15
N VAL A 140 -50.41 -14.32 24.94
CA VAL A 140 -49.76 -15.63 24.84
C VAL A 140 -50.07 -16.29 23.50
N SER A 141 -51.33 -16.24 23.05
CA SER A 141 -51.75 -16.81 21.77
C SER A 141 -51.16 -16.07 20.57
N ALA A 142 -50.97 -14.75 20.65
CA ALA A 142 -50.46 -13.94 19.55
C ALA A 142 -48.92 -13.91 19.47
N VAL A 143 -48.21 -14.04 20.61
CA VAL A 143 -46.75 -13.85 20.68
C VAL A 143 -46.02 -15.16 20.97
N GLU A 144 -46.48 -15.93 21.95
CA GLU A 144 -45.74 -17.10 22.45
C GLU A 144 -46.07 -18.37 21.65
N VAL A 145 -47.34 -18.63 21.37
CA VAL A 145 -47.78 -19.83 20.62
C VAL A 145 -47.14 -19.92 19.22
N PRO A 146 -47.13 -18.86 18.38
CA PRO A 146 -46.44 -18.85 17.09
C PRO A 146 -44.96 -19.22 17.17
N LEU A 147 -44.25 -18.77 18.21
CA LEU A 147 -42.83 -19.05 18.39
C LEU A 147 -42.60 -20.50 18.82
N MET A 148 -43.44 -21.04 19.71
CA MET A 148 -43.35 -22.42 20.15
C MET A 148 -43.71 -23.41 19.05
N MET A 149 -44.63 -23.04 18.16
CA MET A 149 -44.99 -23.81 16.97
C MET A 149 -43.98 -23.66 15.82
N GLY A 150 -42.89 -22.92 16.00
CA GLY A 150 -41.87 -22.74 14.96
C GLY A 150 -42.32 -21.93 13.75
N GLN A 151 -43.32 -21.05 13.88
CA GLN A 151 -43.81 -20.25 12.76
C GLN A 151 -42.71 -19.32 12.23
N GLU A 152 -42.36 -19.51 10.96
CA GLU A 152 -41.22 -18.86 10.31
C GLU A 152 -41.23 -17.33 10.44
N LYS A 153 -42.40 -16.70 10.21
CA LYS A 153 -42.57 -15.24 10.30
C LYS A 153 -42.22 -14.70 11.70
N SER A 154 -42.57 -15.44 12.75
CA SER A 154 -42.30 -15.08 14.14
C SER A 154 -40.84 -15.30 14.52
N LEU A 155 -40.24 -16.40 14.05
CA LEU A 155 -38.82 -16.68 14.24
C LEU A 155 -37.95 -15.63 13.55
N ILE A 156 -38.22 -15.30 12.28
CA ILE A 156 -37.52 -14.25 11.52
C ILE A 156 -37.64 -12.90 12.22
N LYS A 157 -38.83 -12.54 12.71
CA LYS A 157 -39.03 -11.26 13.42
C LYS A 157 -38.17 -11.17 14.70
N THR A 158 -37.96 -12.29 15.38
CA THR A 158 -37.07 -12.38 16.56
C THR A 158 -35.61 -12.20 16.14
N VAL A 159 -35.16 -12.95 15.13
CA VAL A 159 -33.78 -12.88 14.63
C VAL A 159 -33.44 -11.49 14.11
N LYS A 160 -34.33 -10.88 13.31
CA LYS A 160 -34.14 -9.52 12.77
C LYS A 160 -33.93 -8.48 13.87
N ARG A 161 -34.76 -8.52 14.92
CA ARG A 161 -34.59 -7.60 16.07
C ARG A 161 -33.29 -7.85 16.82
N TYR A 162 -32.95 -9.12 17.05
CA TYR A 162 -31.71 -9.47 17.75
C TYR A 162 -30.47 -9.01 16.99
N VAL A 163 -30.38 -9.32 15.70
CA VAL A 163 -29.27 -8.94 14.83
C VAL A 163 -29.15 -7.42 14.75
N HIS A 164 -30.27 -6.72 14.57
CA HIS A 164 -30.29 -5.26 14.55
C HIS A 164 -29.73 -4.63 15.82
N TRP A 165 -30.19 -5.12 16.98
CA TRP A 165 -29.71 -4.65 18.27
C TRP A 165 -28.21 -4.94 18.47
N GLN A 166 -27.76 -6.17 18.19
CA GLN A 166 -26.37 -6.55 18.41
C GLN A 166 -25.39 -5.76 17.53
N LEU A 167 -25.68 -5.63 16.24
CA LEU A 167 -24.76 -4.94 15.33
C LEU A 167 -24.69 -3.42 15.57
N ASN A 168 -25.74 -2.82 16.13
CA ASN A 168 -25.74 -1.41 16.51
C ASN A 168 -25.05 -1.14 17.84
N GLU A 169 -25.18 -2.03 18.83
CA GLU A 169 -24.66 -1.81 20.19
C GLU A 169 -23.25 -2.37 20.42
N THR A 170 -22.97 -3.58 19.92
CA THR A 170 -21.72 -4.32 20.23
C THR A 170 -20.87 -4.58 19.00
N GLU A 171 -21.39 -4.25 17.80
CA GLU A 171 -20.76 -4.47 16.50
C GLU A 171 -20.39 -5.94 16.20
N ARG A 172 -20.82 -6.89 17.04
CA ARG A 172 -20.46 -8.31 16.92
C ARG A 172 -21.62 -9.21 17.33
N LEU A 173 -21.75 -10.33 16.63
CA LEU A 173 -22.74 -11.35 16.94
C LEU A 173 -22.15 -12.42 17.87
N PRO A 174 -22.80 -12.71 19.02
CA PRO A 174 -22.49 -13.87 19.84
C PRO A 174 -22.66 -15.20 19.09
N THR A 175 -22.12 -16.28 19.66
CA THR A 175 -22.13 -17.62 19.06
C THR A 175 -23.53 -18.08 18.65
N GLU A 176 -24.54 -17.92 19.50
CA GLU A 176 -25.91 -18.32 19.18
C GLU A 176 -26.48 -17.55 17.98
N GLY A 177 -26.16 -16.25 17.87
CA GLY A 177 -26.56 -15.43 16.73
C GLY A 177 -25.89 -15.87 15.43
N LYS A 178 -24.59 -16.20 15.50
CA LYS A 178 -23.83 -16.71 14.36
C LYS A 178 -24.38 -18.04 13.86
N GLU A 179 -24.67 -18.99 14.75
CA GLU A 179 -25.23 -20.31 14.38
C GLU A 179 -26.59 -20.19 13.69
N VAL A 180 -27.46 -19.27 14.14
CA VAL A 180 -28.72 -19.00 13.44
C VAL A 180 -28.50 -18.45 12.04
N LEU A 181 -27.55 -17.51 11.88
CA LEU A 181 -27.22 -16.98 10.56
C LEU A 181 -26.59 -18.06 9.66
N LYS A 182 -25.74 -18.94 10.21
CA LYS A 182 -25.19 -20.10 9.48
C LYS A 182 -26.31 -20.95 8.89
N TYR A 183 -27.30 -21.28 9.71
CA TYR A 183 -28.46 -22.05 9.27
C TYR A 183 -29.26 -21.32 8.17
N LEU A 184 -29.58 -20.04 8.38
CA LEU A 184 -30.34 -19.26 7.40
C LEU A 184 -29.62 -19.11 6.05
N CYS A 185 -28.32 -18.83 6.07
CA CYS A 185 -27.49 -18.75 4.85
C CYS A 185 -27.42 -20.09 4.10
N CYS A 186 -27.50 -21.21 4.81
CA CYS A 186 -27.52 -22.56 4.24
C CYS A 186 -28.87 -22.90 3.60
N GLU A 187 -29.98 -22.64 4.31
CA GLU A 187 -31.34 -23.01 3.85
C GLU A 187 -31.93 -22.03 2.82
N LYS A 188 -31.65 -20.72 2.94
CA LYS A 188 -32.31 -19.68 2.14
C LYS A 188 -31.39 -18.94 1.17
N THR A 189 -30.08 -19.17 1.21
CA THR A 189 -29.00 -18.35 0.60
C THR A 189 -28.64 -17.09 1.39
N LEU A 190 -27.42 -16.60 1.16
CA LEU A 190 -26.89 -15.38 1.76
C LEU A 190 -27.68 -14.14 1.30
N LYS A 191 -28.02 -14.05 0.01
CA LYS A 191 -28.83 -12.96 -0.55
C LYS A 191 -30.20 -12.88 0.11
N ALA A 192 -30.95 -13.99 0.17
CA ALA A 192 -32.27 -13.97 0.78
C ALA A 192 -32.20 -13.65 2.27
N THR A 193 -31.17 -14.15 2.97
CA THR A 193 -30.93 -13.84 4.39
C THR A 193 -30.68 -12.35 4.58
N TYR A 194 -29.86 -11.73 3.72
CA TYR A 194 -29.66 -10.28 3.72
C TYR A 194 -30.96 -9.51 3.47
N GLU A 195 -31.74 -9.87 2.45
CA GLU A 195 -33.02 -9.23 2.12
C GLU A 195 -34.06 -9.32 3.25
N ILE A 196 -34.08 -10.44 3.97
CA ILE A 196 -34.96 -10.63 5.13
C ILE A 196 -34.55 -9.69 6.29
N LEU A 197 -33.24 -9.56 6.53
CA LEU A 197 -32.68 -8.88 7.70
C LEU A 197 -32.42 -7.39 7.50
N LYS A 198 -32.23 -6.92 6.27
CA LYS A 198 -31.94 -5.51 5.95
C LYS A 198 -33.05 -4.56 6.41
N ASN A 199 -32.68 -3.31 6.65
CA ASN A 199 -33.60 -2.22 6.98
C ASN A 199 -33.26 -0.96 6.14
N ASP A 200 -33.84 0.18 6.48
CA ASP A 200 -33.60 1.43 5.74
C ASP A 200 -32.27 2.13 6.13
N ASP A 201 -31.54 1.59 7.11
CA ASP A 201 -30.26 2.14 7.58
C ASP A 201 -29.09 1.53 6.79
N TYR A 202 -28.47 2.37 5.96
CA TYR A 202 -27.36 1.99 5.09
C TYR A 202 -26.12 1.51 5.85
N GLU A 203 -25.77 2.11 6.99
CA GLU A 203 -24.59 1.71 7.77
C GLU A 203 -24.84 0.40 8.52
N PHE A 204 -26.05 0.20 9.05
CA PHE A 204 -26.46 -1.10 9.56
C PHE A 204 -26.36 -2.18 8.46
N ASN A 205 -26.86 -1.89 7.26
CA ASN A 205 -26.85 -2.85 6.16
C ASN A 205 -25.43 -3.25 5.76
N LYS A 206 -24.44 -2.34 5.78
CA LYS A 206 -23.01 -2.68 5.62
C LYS A 206 -22.52 -3.63 6.72
N LYS A 207 -22.80 -3.33 7.99
CA LYS A 207 -22.42 -4.19 9.13
C LYS A 207 -23.05 -5.59 9.02
N LEU A 208 -24.29 -5.65 8.57
CA LEU A 208 -25.03 -6.90 8.36
C LEU A 208 -24.35 -7.75 7.29
N ILE A 209 -24.04 -7.21 6.11
CA ILE A 209 -23.41 -7.99 5.05
C ILE A 209 -22.00 -8.46 5.46
N LEU A 210 -21.21 -7.64 6.16
CA LEU A 210 -19.91 -8.07 6.68
C LEU A 210 -20.04 -9.25 7.64
N SER A 211 -21.05 -9.23 8.50
CA SER A 211 -21.35 -10.33 9.41
C SER A 211 -21.76 -11.59 8.68
N LEU A 212 -22.56 -11.49 7.61
CA LEU A 212 -22.96 -12.64 6.80
C LEU A 212 -21.78 -13.25 6.05
N LEU A 213 -20.88 -12.42 5.51
CA LEU A 213 -19.64 -12.89 4.87
C LEU A 213 -18.70 -13.57 5.89
N GLU A 214 -18.60 -13.05 7.11
CA GLU A 214 -17.83 -13.68 8.19
C GLU A 214 -18.40 -15.05 8.59
N VAL A 215 -19.73 -15.14 8.69
CA VAL A 215 -20.45 -16.39 9.00
C VAL A 215 -20.22 -17.42 7.89
N GLN A 216 -20.33 -17.00 6.61
CA GLN A 216 -20.06 -17.85 5.46
C GLN A 216 -18.61 -18.39 5.47
N GLU A 217 -17.64 -17.51 5.74
CA GLU A 217 -16.23 -17.89 5.88
C GLU A 217 -16.06 -18.93 6.99
N GLN A 218 -16.62 -18.69 8.18
CA GLN A 218 -16.57 -19.65 9.29
C GLN A 218 -17.15 -21.02 8.92
N GLN A 219 -18.29 -21.05 8.22
CA GLN A 219 -18.88 -22.30 7.73
C GLN A 219 -17.93 -23.06 6.79
N ALA A 220 -17.24 -22.35 5.89
CA ALA A 220 -16.30 -22.97 4.97
C ALA A 220 -15.11 -23.61 5.70
N PHE A 221 -14.57 -22.95 6.73
CA PHE A 221 -13.51 -23.54 7.57
C PHE A 221 -13.98 -24.72 8.42
N ASP A 222 -15.25 -24.73 8.82
CA ASP A 222 -15.83 -25.82 9.60
C ASP A 222 -16.14 -27.06 8.74
N LEU A 223 -16.17 -26.96 7.40
CA LEU A 223 -16.44 -28.10 6.49
C LEU A 223 -15.57 -29.32 6.77
N ALA A 224 -14.27 -29.11 7.05
CA ALA A 224 -13.32 -30.19 7.31
C ALA A 224 -13.61 -30.95 8.61
N LYS A 225 -14.41 -30.37 9.52
CA LYS A 225 -14.76 -30.95 10.83
C LYS A 225 -16.09 -31.71 10.81
N ILE A 226 -16.84 -31.68 9.71
CA ILE A 226 -18.16 -32.30 9.60
C ILE A 226 -18.00 -33.77 9.22
N GLU A 227 -18.36 -34.68 10.13
CA GLU A 227 -18.27 -36.13 9.90
C GLU A 227 -19.32 -36.64 8.90
N SER A 228 -20.52 -36.05 8.90
CA SER A 228 -21.60 -36.42 7.98
C SER A 228 -21.32 -35.89 6.57
N LYS A 229 -21.02 -36.80 5.63
CA LYS A 229 -20.82 -36.44 4.21
C LYS A 229 -22.05 -35.76 3.59
N GLU A 230 -23.26 -36.15 3.99
CA GLU A 230 -24.49 -35.54 3.48
C GLU A 230 -24.64 -34.09 3.94
N GLU A 231 -24.38 -33.83 5.23
CA GLU A 231 -24.42 -32.49 5.80
C GLU A 231 -23.30 -31.61 5.24
N GLN A 232 -22.08 -32.15 5.10
CA GLN A 232 -20.96 -31.47 4.48
C GLN A 232 -21.28 -31.07 3.03
N ARG A 233 -21.84 -31.99 2.23
CA ARG A 233 -22.26 -31.70 0.85
C ARG A 233 -23.36 -30.66 0.77
N LYS A 234 -24.34 -30.70 1.68
CA LYS A 234 -25.42 -29.70 1.75
C LYS A 234 -24.86 -28.30 2.00
N ILE A 235 -24.00 -28.15 3.01
CA ILE A 235 -23.39 -26.87 3.37
C ILE A 235 -22.45 -26.39 2.25
N ALA A 236 -21.59 -27.25 1.73
CA ALA A 236 -20.69 -26.91 0.62
C ALA A 236 -21.46 -26.46 -0.64
N SER A 237 -22.59 -27.09 -0.95
CA SER A 237 -23.46 -26.68 -2.06
C SER A 237 -24.06 -25.30 -1.85
N ALA A 238 -24.52 -24.99 -0.62
CA ALA A 238 -25.04 -23.67 -0.29
C ALA A 238 -23.95 -22.59 -0.35
N LEU A 239 -22.76 -22.87 0.18
CA LEU A 239 -21.60 -21.97 0.11
C LEU A 239 -21.21 -21.66 -1.34
N ARG A 240 -21.11 -22.69 -2.19
CA ARG A 240 -20.87 -22.52 -3.62
C ARG A 240 -21.93 -21.65 -4.27
N SER A 241 -23.21 -21.90 -3.99
CA SER A 241 -24.31 -21.10 -4.56
C SER A 241 -24.20 -19.63 -4.15
N ASN A 242 -23.92 -19.36 -2.88
CA ASN A 242 -23.78 -18.01 -2.36
C ASN A 242 -22.59 -17.27 -3.00
N VAL A 243 -21.44 -17.95 -3.11
CA VAL A 243 -20.26 -17.38 -3.78
C VAL A 243 -20.53 -17.14 -5.26
N ARG A 244 -21.17 -18.09 -5.95
CA ARG A 244 -21.58 -17.92 -7.35
C ARG A 244 -22.45 -16.68 -7.51
N ASP A 245 -23.49 -16.51 -6.68
CA ASP A 245 -24.39 -15.36 -6.76
C ASP A 245 -23.66 -14.02 -6.56
N ILE A 246 -22.63 -13.99 -5.72
CA ILE A 246 -21.78 -12.80 -5.53
C ILE A 246 -20.94 -12.54 -6.78
N LEU A 247 -20.27 -13.57 -7.33
CA LEU A 247 -19.35 -13.43 -8.46
C LEU A 247 -20.04 -13.10 -9.79
N ILE A 248 -21.30 -13.50 -9.96
CA ILE A 248 -22.12 -13.14 -11.14
C ILE A 248 -22.99 -11.91 -10.90
N PHE A 249 -22.79 -11.19 -9.80
CA PHE A 249 -23.54 -9.98 -9.40
C PHE A 249 -25.06 -10.17 -9.26
N ASN A 250 -25.55 -11.41 -9.11
CA ASN A 250 -26.91 -11.67 -8.62
C ASN A 250 -27.08 -11.12 -7.20
N PHE A 251 -26.00 -11.09 -6.42
CA PHE A 251 -25.91 -10.37 -5.16
C PHE A 251 -24.73 -9.40 -5.20
N ASP A 252 -24.99 -8.21 -5.71
CA ASP A 252 -23.97 -7.21 -6.03
C ASP A 252 -23.45 -6.49 -4.76
N LEU A 253 -22.24 -6.90 -4.32
CA LEU A 253 -21.55 -6.26 -3.21
C LEU A 253 -21.03 -4.85 -3.55
N THR A 254 -20.82 -4.54 -4.84
CA THR A 254 -20.35 -3.22 -5.28
C THR A 254 -21.43 -2.15 -5.11
N VAL A 255 -22.71 -2.53 -5.20
CA VAL A 255 -23.84 -1.64 -4.87
C VAL A 255 -23.86 -1.28 -3.39
N ILE A 256 -23.43 -2.20 -2.51
CA ILE A 256 -23.45 -2.00 -1.06
C ILE A 256 -22.19 -1.24 -0.59
N PHE A 257 -21.01 -1.63 -1.07
CA PHE A 257 -19.72 -1.12 -0.58
C PHE A 257 -19.03 -0.12 -1.50
N GLY A 258 -19.49 0.05 -2.74
CA GLY A 258 -18.77 0.83 -3.77
C GLY A 258 -17.40 0.23 -4.07
N ASP A 259 -16.39 1.10 -4.23
CA ASP A 259 -15.00 0.70 -4.50
C ASP A 259 -14.38 -0.16 -3.36
N ASN A 260 -14.93 -0.07 -2.14
CA ASN A 260 -14.44 -0.86 -1.01
C ASN A 260 -14.80 -2.35 -1.11
N ALA A 261 -15.63 -2.77 -2.06
CA ALA A 261 -16.02 -4.17 -2.22
C ALA A 261 -14.80 -5.10 -2.41
N LYS A 262 -13.78 -4.64 -3.16
CA LYS A 262 -12.53 -5.40 -3.41
C LYS A 262 -11.77 -5.70 -2.12
N ASN A 263 -11.90 -4.88 -1.09
CA ASN A 263 -11.23 -5.08 0.21
C ASN A 263 -11.80 -6.28 0.98
N TYR A 264 -12.99 -6.77 0.59
CA TYR A 264 -13.65 -7.92 1.21
C TYR A 264 -13.60 -9.19 0.35
N SER A 265 -12.98 -9.12 -0.84
CA SER A 265 -12.80 -10.25 -1.75
C SER A 265 -12.10 -11.44 -1.11
N TYR A 266 -11.14 -11.20 -0.20
CA TYR A 266 -10.40 -12.24 0.51
C TYR A 266 -11.32 -13.23 1.25
N ARG A 267 -12.51 -12.80 1.72
CA ARG A 267 -13.48 -13.69 2.37
C ARG A 267 -14.08 -14.67 1.38
N ILE A 268 -14.31 -14.23 0.15
CA ILE A 268 -14.78 -15.07 -0.96
C ILE A 268 -13.68 -16.04 -1.39
N THR A 269 -12.46 -15.54 -1.58
CA THR A 269 -11.28 -16.33 -1.94
C THR A 269 -11.03 -17.46 -0.94
N ARG A 270 -11.11 -17.19 0.37
CA ARG A 270 -10.96 -18.22 1.42
C ARG A 270 -12.04 -19.29 1.37
N VAL A 271 -13.29 -18.93 1.08
CA VAL A 271 -14.37 -19.90 0.91
C VAL A 271 -14.12 -20.77 -0.32
N LEU A 272 -13.68 -20.19 -1.44
CA LEU A 272 -13.34 -20.94 -2.65
C LEU A 272 -12.19 -21.93 -2.40
N PHE A 273 -11.12 -21.54 -1.70
CA PHE A 273 -10.04 -22.47 -1.33
C PHE A 273 -10.55 -23.66 -0.50
N ARG A 274 -11.41 -23.41 0.49
CA ARG A 274 -12.00 -24.48 1.32
C ARG A 274 -12.93 -25.40 0.54
N LEU A 275 -13.62 -24.87 -0.48
CA LEU A 275 -14.42 -25.70 -1.39
C LEU A 275 -13.54 -26.53 -2.33
N ASP A 276 -12.39 -26.02 -2.76
CA ASP A 276 -11.46 -26.76 -3.63
C ASP A 276 -10.75 -27.92 -2.92
N GLU A 277 -10.53 -27.81 -1.61
CA GLU A 277 -10.00 -28.90 -0.77
C GLU A 277 -10.94 -30.13 -0.72
N LEU A 278 -12.23 -29.96 -1.05
CA LEU A 278 -13.18 -31.06 -1.10
C LEU A 278 -13.20 -31.71 -2.49
N SER A 279 -12.89 -33.01 -2.56
CA SER A 279 -12.81 -33.78 -3.82
C SER A 279 -14.04 -33.61 -4.72
N ASP A 280 -15.23 -33.61 -4.13
CA ASP A 280 -16.51 -33.54 -4.85
C ASP A 280 -16.80 -32.13 -5.41
N PHE A 281 -16.15 -31.10 -4.87
CA PHE A 281 -16.39 -29.69 -5.22
C PHE A 281 -15.22 -29.04 -5.94
N SER A 282 -14.03 -29.66 -5.95
CA SER A 282 -12.83 -29.11 -6.56
C SER A 282 -13.02 -28.72 -8.03
N LYS A 283 -13.40 -29.69 -8.87
CA LYS A 283 -13.63 -29.43 -10.31
C LYS A 283 -14.62 -28.29 -10.55
N ILE A 284 -15.73 -28.35 -9.83
CA ILE A 284 -16.84 -27.41 -9.94
C ILE A 284 -16.43 -25.99 -9.46
N THR A 285 -15.60 -25.90 -8.43
CA THR A 285 -15.10 -24.63 -7.88
C THR A 285 -14.11 -23.99 -8.86
N ARG A 286 -13.26 -24.80 -9.48
CA ARG A 286 -12.36 -24.37 -10.56
C ARG A 286 -13.13 -23.86 -11.78
N GLU A 287 -14.18 -24.58 -12.19
CA GLU A 287 -15.09 -24.12 -13.27
C GLU A 287 -15.79 -22.80 -12.92
N LEU A 288 -16.17 -22.59 -11.66
CA LEU A 288 -16.75 -21.31 -11.23
C LEU A 288 -15.75 -20.16 -11.38
N LEU A 289 -14.47 -20.37 -11.04
CA LEU A 289 -13.42 -19.37 -11.24
C LEU A 289 -13.29 -19.00 -12.72
N VAL A 290 -13.17 -20.01 -13.59
CA VAL A 290 -13.06 -19.86 -15.04
C VAL A 290 -14.23 -19.06 -15.62
N ASN A 291 -15.46 -19.40 -15.24
CA ASN A 291 -16.66 -18.66 -15.65
C ASN A 291 -16.67 -17.21 -15.12
N THR A 292 -16.13 -16.99 -13.92
CA THR A 292 -16.02 -15.65 -13.34
C THR A 292 -15.03 -14.78 -14.11
N THR A 293 -13.93 -15.36 -14.61
CA THR A 293 -13.02 -14.65 -15.50
C THR A 293 -13.72 -14.22 -16.77
N LEU A 294 -14.48 -15.09 -17.43
CA LEU A 294 -15.23 -14.72 -18.64
C LEU A 294 -16.25 -13.59 -18.39
N ASN A 295 -16.86 -13.55 -17.22
CA ASN A 295 -17.80 -12.48 -16.86
C ASN A 295 -17.16 -11.09 -16.79
N TYR A 296 -15.83 -11.00 -16.64
CA TYR A 296 -15.09 -9.73 -16.63
C TYR A 296 -15.36 -8.89 -17.88
N ASP A 297 -15.45 -9.54 -19.05
CA ASP A 297 -15.61 -8.84 -20.33
C ASP A 297 -17.03 -8.28 -20.52
N TYR A 298 -17.99 -8.76 -19.73
CA TYR A 298 -19.41 -8.39 -19.83
C TYR A 298 -19.87 -7.41 -18.74
N VAL A 299 -19.01 -7.05 -17.77
CA VAL A 299 -19.37 -6.10 -16.72
C VAL A 299 -19.15 -4.64 -17.16
N ASP A 300 -20.07 -3.79 -16.72
CA ASP A 300 -20.24 -2.41 -17.15
C ASP A 300 -19.36 -1.38 -16.41
N THR A 301 -18.79 -1.75 -15.26
CA THR A 301 -18.07 -0.81 -14.40
C THR A 301 -16.70 -1.33 -13.96
N GLN A 302 -15.75 -0.40 -13.81
CA GLN A 302 -14.40 -0.72 -13.35
C GLN A 302 -14.39 -1.33 -11.93
N TYR A 303 -15.30 -0.91 -11.04
CA TYR A 303 -15.39 -1.48 -9.69
C TYR A 303 -15.77 -2.98 -9.71
N LYS A 304 -16.64 -3.40 -10.63
CA LYS A 304 -16.98 -4.83 -10.82
C LYS A 304 -15.82 -5.61 -11.40
N LYS A 305 -15.11 -5.04 -12.39
CA LYS A 305 -13.87 -5.61 -12.95
C LYS A 305 -12.81 -5.82 -11.87
N ASP A 306 -12.56 -4.79 -11.06
CA ASP A 306 -11.61 -4.83 -9.95
C ASP A 306 -12.03 -5.85 -8.88
N PHE A 307 -13.33 -5.96 -8.58
CA PHE A 307 -13.84 -6.99 -7.68
C PHE A 307 -13.61 -8.42 -8.22
N ILE A 308 -13.94 -8.69 -9.48
CA ILE A 308 -13.68 -9.99 -10.12
C ILE A 308 -12.18 -10.34 -10.02
N MET A 309 -11.31 -9.43 -10.43
CA MET A 309 -9.86 -9.69 -10.46
C MET A 309 -9.26 -9.83 -9.07
N SER A 310 -9.82 -9.14 -8.06
CA SER A 310 -9.43 -9.32 -6.65
C SER A 310 -9.78 -10.69 -6.08
N VAL A 311 -10.67 -11.45 -6.73
CA VAL A 311 -10.93 -12.87 -6.41
C VAL A 311 -10.13 -13.79 -7.31
N VAL A 312 -10.13 -13.55 -8.63
CA VAL A 312 -9.50 -14.44 -9.62
C VAL A 312 -7.98 -14.54 -9.45
N LEU A 313 -7.30 -13.40 -9.32
CA LEU A 313 -5.83 -13.40 -9.26
C LEU A 313 -5.30 -14.10 -8.02
N PRO A 314 -5.78 -13.85 -6.78
CA PRO A 314 -5.28 -14.59 -5.63
C PRO A 314 -5.49 -16.11 -5.75
N MET A 315 -6.61 -16.55 -6.32
CA MET A 315 -6.87 -17.99 -6.55
C MET A 315 -5.85 -18.61 -7.51
N LEU A 316 -5.39 -17.87 -8.52
CA LEU A 316 -4.38 -18.34 -9.47
C LEU A 316 -2.97 -18.28 -8.91
N LEU A 317 -2.59 -17.12 -8.35
CA LEU A 317 -1.23 -16.85 -7.89
C LEU A 317 -0.89 -17.70 -6.66
N ILE A 318 -1.71 -17.65 -5.59
CA ILE A 318 -1.43 -18.35 -4.33
C ILE A 318 -1.38 -19.87 -4.53
N SER A 319 -2.27 -20.42 -5.38
CA SER A 319 -2.27 -21.84 -5.71
C SER A 319 -0.97 -22.28 -6.34
N VAL A 320 -0.50 -21.57 -7.37
CA VAL A 320 0.77 -21.87 -8.06
C VAL A 320 1.94 -21.79 -7.08
N THR A 321 2.00 -20.72 -6.27
CA THR A 321 3.04 -20.51 -5.25
C THR A 321 3.05 -21.63 -4.20
N SER A 322 1.89 -22.20 -3.89
CA SER A 322 1.74 -23.34 -2.98
C SER A 322 2.01 -24.71 -3.64
N GLY A 323 2.31 -24.72 -4.95
CA GLY A 323 2.48 -25.94 -5.72
C GLY A 323 1.18 -26.66 -6.06
N ASP A 324 0.02 -26.01 -6.00
CA ASP A 324 -1.23 -26.54 -6.55
C ASP A 324 -1.54 -25.88 -7.89
N PHE A 325 -1.56 -26.67 -8.96
CA PHE A 325 -1.85 -26.17 -10.31
C PHE A 325 -3.32 -26.34 -10.70
N GLY A 326 -4.21 -26.71 -9.78
CA GLY A 326 -5.61 -26.98 -10.05
C GLY A 326 -6.35 -25.87 -10.80
N PHE A 327 -6.28 -24.63 -10.28
CA PHE A 327 -6.88 -23.46 -10.94
C PHE A 327 -6.13 -23.08 -12.22
N ALA A 328 -4.80 -23.15 -12.23
CA ALA A 328 -4.00 -22.87 -13.44
C ALA A 328 -4.31 -23.84 -14.59
N LYS A 329 -4.53 -25.13 -14.29
CA LYS A 329 -4.98 -26.14 -15.26
C LYS A 329 -6.39 -25.86 -15.78
N ALA A 330 -7.28 -25.40 -14.91
CA ALA A 330 -8.62 -24.99 -15.33
C ALA A 330 -8.58 -23.79 -16.29
N MET A 331 -7.72 -22.80 -16.01
CA MET A 331 -7.48 -21.68 -16.93
C MET A 331 -6.83 -22.13 -18.23
N ARG A 332 -5.80 -22.98 -18.19
CA ARG A 332 -5.16 -23.51 -19.40
C ARG A 332 -6.14 -24.25 -20.31
N ARG A 333 -7.08 -25.00 -19.75
CA ARG A 333 -8.17 -25.64 -20.51
C ARG A 333 -9.03 -24.60 -21.22
N LEU A 334 -9.51 -23.59 -20.50
CA LEU A 334 -10.31 -22.53 -21.10
C LEU A 334 -9.56 -21.83 -22.24
N LEU A 335 -8.27 -21.54 -22.03
CA LEU A 335 -7.42 -20.89 -23.03
C LEU A 335 -7.18 -21.79 -24.26
N SER A 336 -7.03 -23.11 -24.06
CA SER A 336 -6.91 -24.08 -25.15
C SER A 336 -8.21 -24.24 -25.95
N GLU A 337 -9.37 -23.99 -25.33
CA GLU A 337 -10.66 -24.03 -26.02
C GLU A 337 -10.95 -22.72 -26.78
N ASN A 338 -10.27 -21.63 -26.43
CA ASN A 338 -10.51 -20.28 -26.94
C ASN A 338 -9.24 -19.63 -27.50
N GLU A 339 -8.38 -20.40 -28.17
CA GLU A 339 -7.06 -19.94 -28.66
C GLU A 339 -7.15 -18.64 -29.46
N ILE A 340 -8.19 -18.49 -30.29
CA ILE A 340 -8.40 -17.35 -31.20
C ILE A 340 -8.64 -16.03 -30.45
N ILE A 341 -9.15 -16.08 -29.22
CA ILE A 341 -9.56 -14.89 -28.45
C ILE A 341 -8.34 -14.20 -27.80
N LEU A 342 -7.18 -14.85 -27.78
CA LEU A 342 -5.97 -14.30 -27.14
C LEU A 342 -5.37 -13.09 -27.85
N ASP A 343 -5.75 -12.85 -29.10
CA ASP A 343 -5.29 -11.73 -29.93
C ASP A 343 -6.15 -10.47 -29.73
N GLU A 344 -7.15 -10.51 -28.84
CA GLU A 344 -8.03 -9.39 -28.52
C GLU A 344 -7.74 -8.79 -27.14
N GLU A 345 -8.17 -7.55 -26.90
CA GLU A 345 -8.12 -6.92 -25.59
C GLU A 345 -9.28 -7.44 -24.72
N ASN A 346 -9.01 -8.41 -23.85
CA ASN A 346 -10.01 -9.05 -23.00
C ASN A 346 -9.40 -9.65 -21.72
N SER A 347 -10.26 -10.21 -20.88
CA SER A 347 -9.89 -10.85 -19.61
C SER A 347 -8.89 -12.00 -19.77
N LEU A 348 -8.99 -12.78 -20.84
CA LEU A 348 -8.16 -13.96 -21.06
C LEU A 348 -6.74 -13.56 -21.48
N SER A 349 -6.61 -12.56 -22.35
CA SER A 349 -5.31 -12.03 -22.76
C SER A 349 -4.58 -11.34 -21.59
N LEU A 350 -5.33 -10.63 -20.74
CA LEU A 350 -4.81 -10.07 -19.48
C LEU A 350 -4.36 -11.16 -18.50
N ILE A 351 -5.16 -12.19 -18.26
CA ILE A 351 -4.79 -13.32 -17.38
C ILE A 351 -3.60 -14.08 -17.94
N MET A 352 -3.55 -14.30 -19.26
CA MET A 352 -2.41 -14.91 -19.94
C MET A 352 -1.12 -14.12 -19.68
N SER A 353 -1.16 -12.80 -19.82
CA SER A 353 -0.03 -11.90 -19.54
C SER A 353 0.41 -11.94 -18.07
N LEU A 354 -0.53 -11.80 -17.13
CA LEU A 354 -0.24 -11.77 -15.69
C LEU A 354 0.30 -13.10 -15.17
N MET A 355 -0.30 -14.22 -15.58
CA MET A 355 0.15 -15.55 -15.17
C MET A 355 1.50 -15.90 -15.80
N SER A 356 1.76 -15.51 -17.05
CA SER A 356 3.05 -15.75 -17.69
C SER A 356 4.18 -14.95 -17.03
N LEU A 357 3.90 -13.70 -16.64
CA LEU A 357 4.80 -12.92 -15.79
C LEU A 357 5.05 -13.62 -14.45
N HIS A 358 4.01 -14.14 -13.79
CA HIS A 358 4.13 -14.82 -12.51
C HIS A 358 4.99 -16.09 -12.61
N PHE A 359 4.77 -16.90 -13.64
CA PHE A 359 5.57 -18.10 -13.88
C PHE A 359 7.03 -17.78 -14.14
N TYR A 360 7.31 -16.78 -14.98
CA TYR A 360 8.68 -16.30 -15.21
C TYR A 360 9.32 -15.79 -13.92
N TYR A 361 8.58 -15.01 -13.13
CA TYR A 361 9.03 -14.50 -11.83
C TYR A 361 9.40 -15.65 -10.90
N LEU A 362 8.53 -16.62 -10.67
CA LEU A 362 8.82 -17.75 -9.78
C LEU A 362 10.01 -18.60 -10.24
N CYS A 363 10.21 -18.76 -11.56
CA CYS A 363 11.33 -19.52 -12.10
C CYS A 363 12.67 -18.77 -11.99
N ASN A 364 12.69 -17.47 -12.29
CA ASN A 364 13.94 -16.73 -12.55
C ASN A 364 14.18 -15.53 -11.64
N GLY A 365 13.13 -14.87 -11.14
CA GLY A 365 13.24 -13.63 -10.37
C GLY A 365 13.03 -13.79 -8.86
N ALA A 366 12.12 -14.66 -8.44
CA ALA A 366 11.74 -14.83 -7.04
C ALA A 366 12.84 -15.52 -6.23
N HIS A 367 13.03 -15.04 -4.99
CA HIS A 367 13.94 -15.65 -4.04
C HIS A 367 13.30 -16.88 -3.38
N ASP A 368 14.12 -17.83 -2.92
CA ASP A 368 13.69 -18.97 -2.10
C ASP A 368 12.60 -19.89 -2.69
N VAL A 369 12.40 -19.86 -4.01
CA VAL A 369 11.56 -20.83 -4.73
C VAL A 369 12.30 -22.16 -4.84
N SER A 370 11.69 -23.25 -4.37
CA SER A 370 12.28 -24.59 -4.43
C SER A 370 12.48 -25.05 -5.88
N GLN A 371 13.55 -25.82 -6.13
CA GLN A 371 13.80 -26.41 -7.46
C GLN A 371 12.67 -27.34 -7.92
N GLU A 372 12.01 -28.00 -6.96
CA GLU A 372 10.81 -28.79 -7.22
C GLU A 372 9.68 -27.94 -7.80
N LEU A 373 9.37 -26.79 -7.18
CA LEU A 373 8.33 -25.89 -7.68
C LEU A 373 8.70 -25.34 -9.06
N LYS A 374 9.95 -24.90 -9.27
CA LYS A 374 10.44 -24.44 -10.58
C LYS A 374 10.25 -25.52 -11.67
N SER A 375 10.61 -26.77 -11.36
CA SER A 375 10.47 -27.90 -12.28
C SER A 375 9.01 -28.16 -12.63
N ARG A 376 8.10 -28.10 -11.64
CA ARG A 376 6.65 -28.28 -11.84
C ARG A 376 6.02 -27.15 -12.66
N ILE A 377 6.49 -25.91 -12.51
CA ILE A 377 6.07 -24.79 -13.35
C ILE A 377 6.50 -25.03 -14.80
N ILE A 378 7.75 -25.45 -15.03
CA ILE A 378 8.26 -25.75 -16.38
C ILE A 378 7.49 -26.92 -17.01
N GLU A 379 7.18 -27.97 -16.24
CA GLU A 379 6.33 -29.08 -16.69
C GLU A 379 4.93 -28.59 -17.07
N PHE A 380 4.31 -27.76 -16.22
CA PHE A 380 3.01 -27.16 -16.51
C PHE A 380 3.02 -26.32 -17.80
N ILE A 381 4.06 -25.52 -18.01
CA ILE A 381 4.17 -24.63 -19.18
C ILE A 381 4.26 -25.43 -20.50
N ASN A 382 5.00 -26.54 -20.47
CA ASN A 382 5.31 -27.33 -21.67
C ASN A 382 4.37 -28.54 -21.88
N PHE A 383 3.47 -28.82 -20.94
CA PHE A 383 2.58 -29.98 -21.04
C PHE A 383 1.67 -29.90 -22.28
N GLU A 384 1.71 -30.97 -23.07
CA GLU A 384 0.81 -31.25 -24.19
C GLU A 384 0.11 -32.59 -23.93
N GLY A 385 -1.20 -32.67 -24.17
CA GLY A 385 -1.94 -33.90 -23.92
C GLY A 385 -3.45 -33.69 -23.86
N VAL A 386 -4.13 -34.53 -23.09
CA VAL A 386 -5.57 -34.42 -22.85
C VAL A 386 -5.82 -34.31 -21.34
N GLU A 387 -6.57 -33.30 -20.92
CA GLU A 387 -7.05 -33.14 -19.54
C GLU A 387 -8.57 -32.94 -19.58
N ASP A 388 -9.32 -33.76 -18.82
CA ASP A 388 -10.78 -33.69 -18.75
C ASP A 388 -11.51 -33.70 -20.11
N ASN A 389 -11.02 -34.49 -21.07
CA ASN A 389 -11.48 -34.57 -22.46
C ASN A 389 -11.21 -33.34 -23.34
N THR A 390 -10.47 -32.36 -22.84
CA THR A 390 -10.00 -31.21 -23.63
C THR A 390 -8.57 -31.48 -24.11
N LYS A 391 -8.32 -31.30 -25.41
CA LYS A 391 -6.95 -31.31 -25.96
C LYS A 391 -6.24 -30.06 -25.50
N ILE A 392 -5.14 -30.22 -24.78
CA ILE A 392 -4.39 -29.12 -24.18
C ILE A 392 -3.31 -28.65 -25.13
N VAL A 393 -3.34 -27.35 -25.42
CA VAL A 393 -2.21 -26.67 -26.04
C VAL A 393 -1.24 -26.21 -24.95
N PRO A 394 0.07 -26.45 -25.10
CA PRO A 394 1.06 -25.98 -24.14
C PRO A 394 0.91 -24.50 -23.85
N TRP A 395 1.00 -24.12 -22.58
CA TRP A 395 0.91 -22.71 -22.16
C TRP A 395 1.93 -21.86 -22.92
N LYS A 396 3.15 -22.39 -23.12
CA LYS A 396 4.19 -21.73 -23.92
C LYS A 396 3.71 -21.35 -25.32
N LYS A 397 2.99 -22.26 -25.99
CA LYS A 397 2.49 -22.04 -27.35
C LYS A 397 1.33 -21.04 -27.36
N LEU A 398 0.43 -21.13 -26.39
CA LEU A 398 -0.66 -20.14 -26.23
C LEU A 398 -0.10 -18.74 -25.95
N PHE A 399 0.92 -18.63 -25.10
CA PHE A 399 1.57 -17.36 -24.81
C PHE A 399 2.28 -16.79 -26.04
N LEU A 400 2.96 -17.64 -26.83
CA LEU A 400 3.58 -17.21 -28.08
C LEU A 400 2.56 -16.66 -29.08
N GLN A 401 1.41 -17.32 -29.25
CA GLN A 401 0.30 -16.81 -30.06
C GLN A 401 -0.17 -15.45 -29.54
N HIS A 402 -0.47 -15.36 -28.24
CA HIS A 402 -0.88 -14.12 -27.58
C HIS A 402 0.10 -12.95 -27.79
N THR A 403 1.41 -13.21 -27.87
CA THR A 403 2.40 -12.16 -28.13
C THR A 403 2.47 -11.71 -29.59
N GLU A 404 1.95 -12.47 -30.56
CA GLU A 404 2.01 -12.08 -31.99
C GLU A 404 1.23 -10.78 -32.25
N GLU A 405 0.05 -10.64 -31.63
CA GLU A 405 -0.76 -9.42 -31.62
C GLU A 405 -0.99 -8.93 -30.19
N TYR A 406 0.08 -8.61 -29.46
CA TYR A 406 -0.01 -8.14 -28.08
C TYR A 406 -0.83 -6.83 -27.95
N LYS A 407 -2.08 -6.92 -27.45
CA LYS A 407 -3.04 -5.80 -27.29
C LYS A 407 -3.38 -5.45 -25.84
N VAL A 408 -2.73 -6.08 -24.85
CA VAL A 408 -2.95 -5.76 -23.43
C VAL A 408 -2.52 -4.32 -23.15
N LYS A 409 -3.32 -3.56 -22.42
CA LYS A 409 -2.97 -2.20 -22.00
C LYS A 409 -2.08 -2.21 -20.76
N LEU A 410 -1.00 -1.41 -20.78
CA LEU A 410 -0.09 -1.27 -19.63
C LEU A 410 -0.82 -0.79 -18.37
N GLU A 411 -1.78 0.13 -18.50
CA GLU A 411 -2.56 0.62 -17.34
C GLU A 411 -3.29 -0.51 -16.63
N GLU A 412 -3.96 -1.40 -17.37
CA GLU A 412 -4.67 -2.55 -16.79
C GLU A 412 -3.70 -3.56 -16.19
N LEU A 413 -2.61 -3.88 -16.88
CA LEU A 413 -1.57 -4.79 -16.37
C LEU A 413 -1.02 -4.29 -15.03
N LEU A 414 -0.65 -3.01 -14.94
CA LEU A 414 -0.13 -2.39 -13.72
C LEU A 414 -1.19 -2.30 -12.62
N ARG A 415 -2.44 -1.97 -12.97
CA ARG A 415 -3.56 -1.91 -12.01
C ARG A 415 -3.73 -3.26 -11.31
N TYR A 416 -3.75 -4.35 -12.08
CA TYR A 416 -3.99 -5.69 -11.55
C TYR A 416 -2.76 -6.33 -10.91
N PHE A 417 -1.57 -5.96 -11.38
CA PHE A 417 -0.33 -6.24 -10.67
C PHE A 417 -0.37 -5.63 -9.25
N LYS A 418 -0.62 -4.32 -9.14
CA LYS A 418 -0.70 -3.60 -7.85
C LYS A 418 -1.86 -4.11 -6.98
N LEU A 419 -3.02 -4.46 -7.56
CA LEU A 419 -4.16 -5.02 -6.84
C LEU A 419 -3.82 -6.33 -6.11
N SER A 420 -2.91 -7.12 -6.67
CA SER A 420 -2.53 -8.44 -6.13
C SER A 420 -1.10 -8.51 -5.61
N GLU A 421 -0.43 -7.37 -5.38
CA GLU A 421 1.00 -7.27 -5.06
C GLU A 421 1.46 -8.27 -3.98
N HIS A 422 0.66 -8.46 -2.93
CA HIS A 422 0.97 -9.36 -1.81
C HIS A 422 0.84 -10.86 -2.13
N ASN A 423 0.30 -11.24 -3.29
CA ASN A 423 0.02 -12.63 -3.66
C ASN A 423 1.00 -13.19 -4.69
N TRP A 424 1.91 -12.37 -5.22
CA TRP A 424 2.87 -12.76 -6.26
C TRP A 424 4.09 -13.54 -5.75
N ASP A 425 4.44 -13.37 -4.48
CA ASP A 425 5.67 -13.93 -3.93
C ASP A 425 5.41 -15.13 -3.01
N VAL A 426 6.43 -15.98 -2.85
CA VAL A 426 6.42 -17.04 -1.85
C VAL A 426 6.51 -16.39 -0.48
N MET A 427 5.58 -16.72 0.43
CA MET A 427 5.70 -16.27 1.81
C MET A 427 7.01 -16.78 2.41
N LEU A 428 7.96 -15.86 2.59
CA LEU A 428 9.25 -16.14 3.18
C LEU A 428 9.04 -16.64 4.61
N ARG A 429 9.50 -17.87 4.88
CA ARG A 429 9.61 -18.38 6.25
C ARG A 429 10.84 -17.82 6.98
N ASN A 430 11.65 -17.03 6.28
CA ASN A 430 12.90 -16.50 6.78
C ASN A 430 12.75 -15.02 7.14
N THR A 431 13.38 -14.60 8.23
CA THR A 431 13.29 -13.23 8.78
C THR A 431 14.28 -12.25 8.11
N GLY A 432 14.82 -12.59 6.94
CA GLY A 432 15.79 -11.76 6.22
C GLY A 432 15.12 -10.58 5.52
N ALA A 433 15.84 -9.46 5.39
CA ALA A 433 15.46 -8.41 4.45
C ALA A 433 15.86 -8.85 3.04
N HIS A 434 14.89 -8.93 2.12
CA HIS A 434 15.13 -9.27 0.72
C HIS A 434 14.80 -8.06 -0.16
N PHE A 435 15.57 -7.87 -1.23
CA PHE A 435 15.26 -6.84 -2.23
C PHE A 435 13.99 -7.25 -3.00
N VAL A 436 13.03 -6.34 -3.08
CA VAL A 436 11.83 -6.52 -3.90
C VAL A 436 12.24 -6.42 -5.37
N ILE A 437 12.31 -7.56 -6.07
CA ILE A 437 12.67 -7.61 -7.50
C ILE A 437 11.46 -7.29 -8.38
N LEU A 438 10.26 -7.72 -7.97
CA LEU A 438 9.03 -7.52 -8.73
C LEU A 438 8.48 -6.10 -8.51
N SER A 439 9.12 -5.11 -9.15
CA SER A 439 8.74 -3.69 -9.10
C SER A 439 7.92 -3.25 -10.31
N THR A 440 7.40 -2.00 -10.30
CA THR A 440 6.79 -1.36 -11.48
C THR A 440 7.73 -1.42 -12.70
N GLU A 441 9.03 -1.19 -12.51
CA GLU A 441 10.04 -1.29 -13.58
C GLU A 441 10.14 -2.71 -14.15
N TYR A 442 10.03 -3.74 -13.30
CA TYR A 442 10.07 -5.15 -13.73
C TYR A 442 8.86 -5.50 -14.60
N VAL A 443 7.66 -5.04 -14.20
CA VAL A 443 6.43 -5.23 -14.99
C VAL A 443 6.48 -4.45 -16.29
N LEU A 444 7.06 -3.25 -16.28
CA LEU A 444 7.27 -2.46 -17.50
C LEU A 444 8.24 -3.16 -18.46
N GLN A 445 9.35 -3.72 -17.96
CA GLN A 445 10.26 -4.51 -18.79
C GLN A 445 9.58 -5.74 -19.37
N TRP A 446 8.74 -6.43 -18.60
CA TRP A 446 7.92 -7.54 -19.11
C TRP A 446 6.97 -7.10 -20.22
N TYR A 447 6.22 -6.02 -19.99
CA TYR A 447 5.28 -5.45 -20.95
C TYR A 447 5.98 -5.06 -22.26
N LEU A 448 7.09 -4.32 -22.16
CA LEU A 448 7.87 -3.91 -23.32
C LEU A 448 8.47 -5.14 -24.02
N THR A 449 8.95 -6.14 -23.28
CA THR A 449 9.46 -7.38 -23.92
C THR A 449 8.39 -8.02 -24.79
N CYS A 450 7.15 -8.13 -24.30
CA CYS A 450 6.04 -8.69 -25.08
C CYS A 450 5.66 -7.80 -26.27
N LEU A 451 5.54 -6.49 -26.05
CA LEU A 451 5.16 -5.53 -27.09
C LEU A 451 6.22 -5.43 -28.21
N LEU A 452 7.50 -5.44 -27.87
CA LEU A 452 8.58 -5.35 -28.86
C LEU A 452 8.75 -6.65 -29.67
N HIS A 453 8.21 -7.78 -29.19
CA HIS A 453 8.13 -9.05 -29.93
C HIS A 453 6.74 -9.28 -30.55
N SER A 454 5.96 -8.21 -30.75
CA SER A 454 4.62 -8.23 -31.35
C SER A 454 4.61 -7.48 -32.68
N TYR A 455 3.80 -7.96 -33.63
CA TYR A 455 3.55 -7.23 -34.88
C TYR A 455 2.67 -5.99 -34.66
N SER A 456 1.93 -5.92 -33.55
CA SER A 456 1.14 -4.74 -33.16
C SER A 456 1.99 -3.48 -32.97
N VAL A 457 3.31 -3.62 -32.78
CA VAL A 457 4.24 -2.50 -32.58
C VAL A 457 4.23 -1.50 -33.75
N TRP A 458 3.89 -1.96 -34.96
CA TRP A 458 3.85 -1.14 -36.17
C TRP A 458 2.91 0.07 -36.03
N ASP A 459 1.74 -0.12 -35.42
CA ASP A 459 0.69 0.88 -35.24
C ASP A 459 0.48 1.30 -33.79
N PHE A 460 1.28 0.78 -32.86
CA PHE A 460 1.22 1.15 -31.46
C PHE A 460 1.55 2.65 -31.23
N ASP A 461 0.83 3.28 -30.30
CA ASP A 461 1.12 4.63 -29.81
C ASP A 461 1.88 4.53 -28.48
N PHE A 462 3.19 4.76 -28.52
CA PHE A 462 4.03 4.67 -27.33
C PHE A 462 3.73 5.75 -26.29
N ASN A 463 3.00 6.83 -26.60
CA ASN A 463 2.57 7.78 -25.57
C ASN A 463 1.60 7.15 -24.57
N SER A 464 0.86 6.11 -24.97
CA SER A 464 -0.11 5.43 -24.11
C SER A 464 0.55 4.68 -22.94
N ILE A 465 1.88 4.48 -22.96
CA ILE A 465 2.61 3.84 -21.86
C ILE A 465 2.92 4.81 -20.72
N LEU A 466 2.83 6.13 -20.96
CA LEU A 466 3.19 7.18 -20.00
C LEU A 466 2.07 7.44 -18.96
N VAL A 467 1.62 6.37 -18.30
CA VAL A 467 0.41 6.36 -17.45
C VAL A 467 0.53 7.17 -16.15
N ASN A 468 1.74 7.36 -15.63
CA ASN A 468 2.03 8.19 -14.44
C ASN A 468 3.52 8.58 -14.39
N ASP A 469 3.91 9.47 -13.47
CA ASP A 469 5.28 9.99 -13.39
C ASP A 469 6.33 8.95 -12.99
N GLU A 470 5.96 7.96 -12.16
CA GLU A 470 6.81 6.80 -11.83
C GLU A 470 7.16 6.01 -13.10
N VAL A 471 6.15 5.72 -13.93
CA VAL A 471 6.34 4.99 -15.19
C VAL A 471 7.12 5.83 -16.21
N LYS A 472 6.88 7.15 -16.31
CA LYS A 472 7.67 8.03 -17.18
C LYS A 472 9.16 7.96 -16.85
N TYR A 473 9.50 8.01 -15.56
CA TYR A 473 10.88 7.87 -15.10
C TYR A 473 11.50 6.53 -15.51
N PHE A 474 10.77 5.43 -15.34
CA PHE A 474 11.26 4.10 -15.73
C PHE A 474 11.33 3.92 -17.25
N VAL A 475 10.38 4.45 -18.02
CA VAL A 475 10.42 4.43 -19.49
C VAL A 475 11.66 5.18 -19.99
N LYS A 476 11.97 6.35 -19.43
CA LYS A 476 13.18 7.11 -19.76
C LYS A 476 14.45 6.30 -19.45
N THR A 477 14.56 5.79 -18.23
CA THR A 477 15.72 5.01 -17.76
C THR A 477 15.92 3.71 -18.56
N LEU A 478 14.84 3.01 -18.90
CA LEU A 478 14.90 1.81 -19.75
C LEU A 478 15.20 2.18 -21.20
N GLY A 479 14.65 3.28 -21.69
CA GLY A 479 14.92 3.84 -23.00
C GLY A 479 16.41 4.10 -23.20
N ASP A 480 17.06 4.74 -22.24
CA ASP A 480 18.51 5.00 -22.28
C ASP A 480 19.34 3.72 -22.39
N LYS A 481 18.87 2.62 -21.77
CA LYS A 481 19.51 1.30 -21.87
C LYS A 481 19.21 0.62 -23.22
N ILE A 482 18.01 0.80 -23.77
CA ILE A 482 17.61 0.20 -25.06
C ILE A 482 18.35 0.88 -26.22
N PHE A 483 18.52 2.19 -26.14
CA PHE A 483 19.17 3.03 -27.14
C PHE A 483 20.58 3.43 -26.70
N GLU A 484 21.26 2.60 -25.90
CA GLU A 484 22.61 2.93 -25.39
C GLU A 484 23.55 3.26 -26.57
N ASN A 485 24.20 4.43 -26.50
CA ASN A 485 25.03 5.00 -27.57
C ASN A 485 24.30 5.29 -28.90
N ASN A 486 22.98 5.42 -28.89
CA ASN A 486 22.10 5.59 -30.07
C ASN A 486 22.42 4.59 -31.19
N GLN A 487 22.77 3.35 -30.79
CA GLN A 487 22.87 2.22 -31.69
C GLN A 487 21.46 1.68 -32.00
N LYS A 488 21.38 0.70 -32.91
CA LYS A 488 20.14 -0.05 -33.15
C LYS A 488 19.54 -0.49 -31.79
N PRO A 489 18.21 -0.39 -31.60
CA PRO A 489 17.58 -0.71 -30.33
C PRO A 489 17.95 -2.13 -29.89
N GLN A 490 18.38 -2.27 -28.64
CA GLN A 490 18.72 -3.55 -28.04
C GLN A 490 17.86 -3.84 -26.80
N LEU A 491 17.59 -5.11 -26.55
CA LEU A 491 16.94 -5.53 -25.32
C LEU A 491 17.91 -5.41 -24.14
N THR A 492 17.41 -5.01 -22.97
CA THR A 492 18.17 -5.16 -21.71
C THR A 492 18.40 -6.64 -21.40
N GLU A 493 19.37 -6.95 -20.54
CA GLU A 493 19.64 -8.35 -20.15
C GLU A 493 18.41 -9.04 -19.55
N GLN A 494 17.63 -8.31 -18.75
CA GLN A 494 16.38 -8.83 -18.18
C GLN A 494 15.33 -9.13 -19.27
N MET A 495 15.19 -8.24 -20.26
CA MET A 495 14.26 -8.44 -21.38
C MET A 495 14.69 -9.61 -22.27
N LYS A 496 16.00 -9.82 -22.48
CA LYS A 496 16.54 -11.00 -23.18
C LYS A 496 16.18 -12.29 -22.44
N ASN A 497 16.35 -12.32 -21.12
CA ASN A 497 16.00 -13.49 -20.31
C ASN A 497 14.49 -13.79 -20.35
N MET A 498 13.65 -12.76 -20.29
CA MET A 498 12.19 -12.89 -20.46
C MET A 498 11.83 -13.48 -21.83
N ALA A 499 12.44 -12.96 -22.90
CA ALA A 499 12.21 -13.43 -24.26
C ALA A 499 12.65 -14.88 -24.45
N GLN A 500 13.83 -15.25 -23.94
CA GLN A 500 14.38 -16.60 -24.04
C GLN A 500 13.54 -17.65 -23.28
N PHE A 501 13.00 -17.29 -22.11
CA PHE A 501 12.22 -18.22 -21.28
C PHE A 501 11.00 -18.78 -22.03
N TYR A 502 10.27 -17.91 -22.74
CA TYR A 502 9.13 -18.32 -23.57
C TYR A 502 9.50 -18.61 -25.04
N GLY A 503 10.73 -18.32 -25.46
CA GLY A 503 11.16 -18.48 -26.84
C GLY A 503 10.45 -17.52 -27.79
N LEU A 504 10.34 -16.24 -27.39
CA LEU A 504 9.72 -15.20 -28.21
C LEU A 504 10.42 -15.09 -29.58
N ARG A 505 9.64 -14.72 -30.58
CA ARG A 505 10.02 -14.71 -31.99
C ARG A 505 11.04 -13.62 -32.30
N GLU A 506 12.27 -14.02 -32.65
CA GLU A 506 13.32 -13.09 -33.08
C GLU A 506 12.93 -12.29 -34.33
N ASP A 507 12.14 -12.87 -35.23
CA ASP A 507 11.65 -12.18 -36.43
C ASP A 507 10.66 -11.05 -36.10
N ALA A 508 9.86 -11.20 -35.04
CA ALA A 508 8.99 -10.13 -34.56
C ALA A 508 9.79 -8.99 -33.90
N PHE A 509 10.85 -9.31 -33.15
CA PHE A 509 11.75 -8.27 -32.63
C PHE A 509 12.52 -7.56 -33.76
N ASN A 510 12.98 -8.31 -34.77
CA ASN A 510 13.59 -7.72 -35.97
C ASN A 510 12.61 -6.81 -36.72
N HIS A 511 11.32 -7.17 -36.75
CA HIS A 511 10.29 -6.29 -37.28
C HIS A 511 10.21 -4.98 -36.49
N PHE A 512 10.19 -5.03 -35.15
CA PHE A 512 10.29 -3.80 -34.33
C PHE A 512 11.52 -2.97 -34.68
N ILE A 513 12.72 -3.56 -34.79
CA ILE A 513 13.95 -2.84 -35.14
C ILE A 513 13.78 -2.09 -36.47
N VAL A 514 13.26 -2.75 -37.50
CA VAL A 514 13.04 -2.13 -38.82
C VAL A 514 12.03 -0.98 -38.73
N CYS A 515 10.94 -1.17 -37.98
CA CYS A 515 9.92 -0.15 -37.79
C CYS A 515 10.45 1.06 -37.02
N GLU A 516 11.27 0.81 -36.00
CA GLU A 516 11.88 1.84 -35.17
C GLU A 516 12.96 2.61 -35.94
N GLU A 517 13.74 1.96 -36.82
CA GLU A 517 14.68 2.62 -37.73
C GLU A 517 13.98 3.53 -38.75
N GLN A 518 12.72 3.25 -39.10
CA GLN A 518 11.96 4.04 -40.08
C GLN A 518 11.15 5.18 -39.45
N LYS A 519 10.55 4.94 -38.29
CA LYS A 519 9.56 5.83 -37.69
C LYS A 519 9.97 6.43 -36.34
N HIS A 520 11.02 5.91 -35.70
CA HIS A 520 11.53 6.36 -34.40
C HIS A 520 10.44 6.51 -33.32
N LYS A 521 9.41 5.65 -33.32
CA LYS A 521 8.23 5.88 -32.48
C LYS A 521 8.54 5.80 -30.99
N LEU A 522 9.27 4.79 -30.55
CA LEU A 522 9.64 4.64 -29.14
C LEU A 522 10.74 5.65 -28.77
N PHE A 523 11.72 5.83 -29.66
CA PHE A 523 12.80 6.80 -29.51
C PHE A 523 12.26 8.21 -29.33
N ASP A 524 11.32 8.66 -30.15
CA ASP A 524 10.73 10.00 -30.08
C ASP A 524 10.01 10.24 -28.76
N VAL A 525 9.36 9.21 -28.20
CA VAL A 525 8.73 9.29 -26.87
C VAL A 525 9.79 9.45 -25.77
N ILE A 526 10.86 8.65 -25.79
CA ILE A 526 11.95 8.73 -24.80
C ILE A 526 12.70 10.06 -24.93
N ASN A 527 13.05 10.45 -26.15
CA ASN A 527 13.70 11.71 -26.44
C ASN A 527 12.82 12.90 -26.03
N GLY A 528 11.51 12.81 -26.25
CA GLY A 528 10.52 13.77 -25.79
C GLY A 528 10.56 13.97 -24.27
N LEU A 529 10.69 12.89 -23.49
CA LEU A 529 10.83 12.96 -22.03
C LEU A 529 12.10 13.73 -21.61
N HIS A 530 13.24 13.46 -22.25
CA HIS A 530 14.48 14.20 -21.97
C HIS A 530 14.38 15.68 -22.36
N ILE A 531 13.75 15.97 -23.51
CA ILE A 531 13.51 17.35 -23.96
C ILE A 531 12.59 18.10 -22.99
N ASP A 532 11.57 17.44 -22.45
CA ASP A 532 10.64 18.06 -21.50
C ASP A 532 11.34 18.38 -20.16
N ASP A 533 12.23 17.51 -19.68
CA ASP A 533 13.07 17.79 -18.51
C ASP A 533 13.99 18.99 -18.74
N LEU A 534 14.61 19.07 -19.93
CA LEU A 534 15.44 20.21 -20.29
C LEU A 534 14.63 21.51 -20.43
N LYS A 535 13.44 21.49 -21.04
CA LYS A 535 12.54 22.65 -21.10
C LYS A 535 12.12 23.11 -19.71
N SER A 536 11.87 22.18 -18.79
CA SER A 536 11.54 22.49 -17.39
C SER A 536 12.70 23.25 -16.72
N ARG A 537 13.93 22.73 -16.84
CA ARG A 537 15.13 23.41 -16.31
C ARG A 537 15.38 24.76 -16.97
N GLN A 538 15.20 24.86 -18.28
CA GLN A 538 15.33 26.12 -19.01
C GLN A 538 14.36 27.17 -18.45
N ARG A 539 13.09 26.81 -18.20
CA ARG A 539 12.11 27.73 -17.58
C ARG A 539 12.56 28.19 -16.19
N GLN A 540 13.05 27.29 -15.36
CA GLN A 540 13.55 27.63 -14.03
C GLN A 540 14.77 28.55 -14.09
N ALA A 541 15.68 28.34 -15.04
CA ALA A 541 16.83 29.21 -15.24
C ALA A 541 16.44 30.65 -15.64
N HIS A 542 15.33 30.83 -16.37
CA HIS A 542 14.81 32.16 -16.72
C HIS A 542 14.26 32.93 -15.50
N GLU A 543 13.90 32.24 -14.42
CA GLU A 543 13.37 32.86 -13.20
C GLU A 543 14.47 33.36 -12.26
N ILE A 544 15.74 33.00 -12.51
CA ILE A 544 16.88 33.35 -11.65
C ILE A 544 17.43 34.74 -12.00
N ASP A 545 17.45 35.64 -11.00
CA ASP A 545 18.20 36.89 -11.07
C ASP A 545 19.69 36.62 -10.82
N ILE A 546 20.48 36.65 -11.90
CA ILE A 546 21.93 36.41 -11.86
C ILE A 546 22.64 37.49 -11.02
N GLY A 547 22.15 38.73 -11.04
CA GLY A 547 22.72 39.83 -10.26
C GLY A 547 22.60 39.58 -8.75
N GLU A 548 21.43 39.12 -8.30
CA GLU A 548 21.23 38.74 -6.91
C GLU A 548 22.07 37.51 -6.52
N LEU A 549 22.12 36.50 -7.39
CA LEU A 549 22.93 35.29 -7.17
C LEU A 549 24.42 35.61 -7.01
N VAL A 550 24.98 36.42 -7.92
CA VAL A 550 26.40 36.82 -7.88
C VAL A 550 26.71 37.71 -6.68
N LYS A 551 25.78 38.60 -6.30
CA LYS A 551 25.91 39.39 -5.07
C LYS A 551 26.02 38.49 -3.85
N LYS A 552 25.16 37.47 -3.75
CA LYS A 552 25.20 36.49 -2.66
C LYS A 552 26.54 35.73 -2.63
N TYR A 553 27.03 35.27 -3.78
CA TYR A 553 28.35 34.64 -3.87
C TYR A 553 29.44 35.57 -3.34
N ASN A 554 29.46 36.83 -3.78
CA ASN A 554 30.47 37.80 -3.36
C ASN A 554 30.42 38.08 -1.85
N GLU A 555 29.23 38.23 -1.27
CA GLU A 555 29.05 38.43 0.17
C GLU A 555 29.60 37.25 0.98
N GLU A 556 29.22 36.03 0.61
CA GLU A 556 29.68 34.82 1.31
C GLU A 556 31.18 34.58 1.14
N ILE A 557 31.75 34.83 -0.05
CA ILE A 557 33.20 34.73 -0.30
C ILE A 557 33.96 35.73 0.58
N ASN A 558 33.56 37.01 0.58
CA ASN A 558 34.24 38.04 1.37
C ASN A 558 34.14 37.76 2.87
N GLN A 559 32.99 37.27 3.34
CA GLN A 559 32.82 36.85 4.73
C GLN A 559 33.77 35.68 5.07
N ASN A 560 33.91 34.69 4.20
CA ASN A 560 34.83 33.57 4.41
C ASN A 560 36.30 34.00 4.39
N LEU A 561 36.68 34.94 3.53
CA LEU A 561 38.04 35.51 3.50
C LEU A 561 38.34 36.32 4.76
N ALA A 562 37.39 37.15 5.22
CA ALA A 562 37.56 37.97 6.42
C ALA A 562 37.70 37.14 7.71
N ASN A 563 37.13 35.93 7.72
CA ASN A 563 37.21 34.99 8.83
C ASN A 563 38.46 34.09 8.78
N GLU A 564 39.28 34.17 7.73
CA GLU A 564 40.49 33.36 7.58
C GLU A 564 41.63 33.89 8.45
N TRP A 565 42.43 32.98 9.01
CA TRP A 565 43.53 33.35 9.90
C TRP A 565 44.61 34.15 9.14
N GLY A 566 45.01 35.28 9.72
CA GLY A 566 45.96 36.21 9.10
C GLY A 566 45.31 37.32 8.27
N TYR A 567 43.97 37.39 8.15
CA TYR A 567 43.33 38.50 7.46
C TYR A 567 43.46 39.83 8.23
N ASP A 568 43.96 40.89 7.58
CA ASP A 568 44.04 42.26 8.14
C ASP A 568 43.44 43.29 7.17
N SER A 569 42.32 43.89 7.56
CA SER A 569 41.60 44.88 6.74
C SER A 569 42.36 46.19 6.53
N ARG A 570 43.40 46.46 7.33
CA ARG A 570 44.19 47.70 7.30
C ARG A 570 45.29 47.69 6.24
N LEU A 571 45.60 46.55 5.63
CA LEU A 571 46.61 46.47 4.57
C LEU A 571 46.12 47.20 3.30
N GLU A 572 47.04 47.93 2.66
CA GLU A 572 46.80 48.55 1.37
C GLU A 572 47.06 47.53 0.25
N VAL A 573 46.05 47.31 -0.60
CA VAL A 573 46.11 46.31 -1.67
C VAL A 573 46.72 46.95 -2.92
N ALA A 574 47.95 46.56 -3.26
CA ALA A 574 48.70 47.14 -4.38
C ALA A 574 49.24 46.10 -5.39
N SER A 575 48.83 44.82 -5.30
CA SER A 575 49.30 43.81 -6.26
C SER A 575 48.78 44.07 -7.67
N GLU A 576 49.43 43.42 -8.64
CA GLU A 576 48.84 43.18 -9.95
C GLU A 576 47.48 42.48 -9.81
N SER A 577 46.62 42.72 -10.79
CA SER A 577 45.30 42.09 -10.87
C SER A 577 45.43 40.64 -11.29
N ARG A 578 44.72 39.74 -10.61
CA ARG A 578 44.56 38.35 -10.99
C ARG A 578 43.10 38.12 -11.37
N PHE A 579 42.89 37.33 -12.43
CA PHE A 579 41.58 37.12 -13.01
C PHE A 579 41.17 35.65 -12.90
N MET A 580 39.93 35.41 -12.53
CA MET A 580 39.29 34.10 -12.52
C MET A 580 38.01 34.17 -13.33
N ASN A 581 37.86 33.28 -14.31
CA ASN A 581 36.65 33.16 -15.12
C ASN A 581 36.06 31.78 -14.93
N MET A 582 34.77 31.71 -14.64
CA MET A 582 34.06 30.45 -14.41
C MET A 582 32.78 30.41 -15.25
N LEU A 583 32.55 29.29 -15.93
CA LEU A 583 31.28 28.98 -16.57
C LEU A 583 30.36 28.33 -15.53
N LEU A 584 29.23 28.97 -15.22
CA LEU A 584 28.29 28.54 -14.19
C LEU A 584 26.89 28.36 -14.76
N GLU A 585 26.11 27.48 -14.14
CA GLU A 585 24.69 27.28 -14.42
C GLU A 585 23.87 28.29 -13.63
N LYS A 586 22.87 28.90 -14.26
CA LYS A 586 21.90 29.77 -13.59
C LYS A 586 21.04 28.97 -12.62
N TYR A 587 20.66 27.75 -13.01
CA TYR A 587 19.88 26.83 -12.20
C TYR A 587 20.50 25.43 -12.24
N SER A 588 20.53 24.75 -11.10
CA SER A 588 20.99 23.36 -11.01
C SER A 588 20.12 22.60 -10.01
N GLU A 589 19.80 21.35 -10.32
CA GLU A 589 19.03 20.47 -9.43
C GLU A 589 19.88 19.90 -8.29
N ALA A 590 21.21 20.10 -8.33
CA ALA A 590 22.12 19.65 -7.30
C ALA A 590 21.92 20.44 -5.99
N VAL A 591 21.58 19.72 -4.91
CA VAL A 591 21.21 20.28 -3.58
C VAL A 591 22.23 21.30 -3.04
N ASN A 592 23.53 21.12 -3.31
CA ASN A 592 24.60 21.94 -2.77
C ASN A 592 25.37 22.74 -3.85
N TYR A 593 24.77 22.98 -5.02
CA TYR A 593 25.45 23.61 -6.16
C TYR A 593 26.15 24.93 -5.79
N ASN A 594 25.41 25.85 -5.17
CA ASN A 594 25.92 27.18 -4.79
C ASN A 594 27.10 27.11 -3.80
N GLU A 595 27.03 26.21 -2.83
CA GLU A 595 28.10 26.03 -1.84
C GLU A 595 29.40 25.52 -2.51
N VAL A 596 29.26 24.63 -3.50
CA VAL A 596 30.39 24.10 -4.27
C VAL A 596 31.06 25.19 -5.10
N VAL A 597 30.27 26.07 -5.73
CA VAL A 597 30.81 27.22 -6.49
C VAL A 597 31.63 28.13 -5.58
N ILE A 598 31.05 28.55 -4.45
CA ILE A 598 31.73 29.44 -3.47
C ILE A 598 33.02 28.80 -2.96
N LYS A 599 32.96 27.52 -2.58
CA LYS A 599 34.13 26.77 -2.10
C LYS A 599 35.22 26.67 -3.17
N SER A 600 34.85 26.49 -4.43
CA SER A 600 35.80 26.42 -5.55
C SER A 600 36.54 27.74 -5.75
N ILE A 601 35.82 28.87 -5.70
CA ILE A 601 36.41 30.22 -5.78
C ILE A 601 37.35 30.47 -4.59
N LEU A 602 36.91 30.14 -3.38
CA LEU A 602 37.73 30.30 -2.17
C LEU A 602 39.01 29.45 -2.24
N ASN A 603 38.91 28.19 -2.65
CA ASN A 603 40.08 27.32 -2.76
C ASN A 603 41.09 27.84 -3.79
N ALA A 604 40.61 28.31 -4.96
CA ALA A 604 41.48 28.90 -5.98
C ALA A 604 42.14 30.19 -5.47
N THR A 605 41.39 31.02 -4.74
CA THR A 605 41.91 32.24 -4.10
C THR A 605 42.99 31.91 -3.06
N PHE A 606 42.73 30.95 -2.17
CA PHE A 606 43.69 30.53 -1.15
C PHE A 606 44.94 29.90 -1.75
N TYR A 607 44.80 29.12 -2.82
CA TYR A 607 45.93 28.55 -3.55
C TYR A 607 46.81 29.64 -4.17
N GLU A 608 46.20 30.65 -4.81
CA GLU A 608 46.95 31.79 -5.35
C GLU A 608 47.70 32.53 -4.24
N LEU A 609 47.03 32.85 -3.12
CA LEU A 609 47.68 33.49 -1.97
C LEU A 609 48.86 32.65 -1.45
N ALA A 610 48.67 31.34 -1.28
CA ALA A 610 49.68 30.43 -0.73
C ALA A 610 50.96 30.34 -1.60
N LYS A 611 50.81 30.48 -2.92
CA LYS A 611 51.93 30.48 -3.88
C LYS A 611 52.83 31.70 -3.69
N HIS A 612 52.26 32.84 -3.31
CA HIS A 612 52.97 34.11 -3.22
C HIS A 612 53.44 34.47 -1.81
N ILE A 613 53.27 33.59 -0.83
CA ILE A 613 53.85 33.78 0.51
C ILE A 613 55.36 33.49 0.46
N PRO A 614 56.23 34.50 0.74
CA PRO A 614 57.64 34.27 0.97
C PRO A 614 57.86 33.26 2.11
N LYS A 615 58.60 32.20 1.83
CA LYS A 615 58.88 31.13 2.79
C LYS A 615 60.21 30.46 2.49
N THR A 616 60.87 30.02 3.54
CA THR A 616 62.08 29.20 3.46
C THR A 616 61.67 27.74 3.56
N VAL A 617 62.07 26.92 2.60
CA VAL A 617 61.71 25.49 2.57
C VAL A 617 62.84 24.67 3.16
N ILE A 618 62.53 23.89 4.19
CA ILE A 618 63.42 22.89 4.78
C ILE A 618 62.96 21.53 4.27
N VAL A 619 63.86 20.83 3.57
CA VAL A 619 63.55 19.55 2.94
C VAL A 619 64.19 18.42 3.75
N ARG A 620 63.50 17.29 3.87
CA ARG A 620 64.04 16.10 4.56
C ARG A 620 65.19 15.44 3.77
N ASN A 621 66.39 15.96 3.96
CA ASN A 621 67.64 15.48 3.37
C ASN A 621 68.61 14.96 4.46
N LYS A 622 69.91 14.83 4.15
CA LYS A 622 70.92 14.35 5.11
C LYS A 622 71.24 15.35 6.23
N ASP A 623 70.99 16.64 5.99
CA ASP A 623 71.27 17.75 6.89
C ASP A 623 70.02 18.23 7.65
N PHE A 624 68.89 17.52 7.50
CA PHE A 624 67.59 17.86 8.07
C PHE A 624 67.64 18.16 9.58
N ASP A 625 68.27 17.30 10.38
CA ASP A 625 68.38 17.51 11.83
C ASP A 625 69.21 18.78 12.17
N LEU A 626 70.23 19.10 11.35
CA LEU A 626 71.04 20.32 11.52
C LEU A 626 70.25 21.58 11.14
N GLU A 627 69.46 21.53 10.07
CA GLU A 627 68.56 22.61 9.65
C GLU A 627 67.46 22.87 10.69
N ILE A 628 66.86 21.80 11.25
CA ILE A 628 65.90 21.92 12.36
C ILE A 628 66.57 22.48 13.62
N LYS A 629 67.79 22.07 13.95
CA LYS A 629 68.56 22.65 15.08
C LYS A 629 68.85 24.14 14.86
N ALA A 630 69.17 24.55 13.64
CA ALA A 630 69.36 25.95 13.30
C ALA A 630 68.06 26.75 13.40
N LEU A 631 66.93 26.16 13.01
CA LEU A 631 65.60 26.75 13.16
C LEU A 631 65.21 26.93 14.63
N LEU A 632 65.50 25.96 15.49
CA LEU A 632 65.23 26.03 16.94
C LEU A 632 66.04 27.11 17.67
N ASN A 633 67.17 27.55 17.11
CA ASN A 633 67.91 28.68 17.63
C ASN A 633 67.25 30.03 17.29
N ARG A 634 66.21 30.04 16.45
CA ARG A 634 65.34 31.20 16.22
C ARG A 634 64.16 31.18 17.19
N HIS A 635 63.56 32.35 17.44
CA HIS A 635 62.41 32.47 18.33
C HIS A 635 61.12 32.00 17.63
N ILE A 636 60.75 30.72 17.78
CA ILE A 636 59.50 30.20 17.22
C ILE A 636 58.30 30.79 17.99
N ILE A 637 57.34 31.38 17.28
CA ILE A 637 56.16 32.04 17.85
C ILE A 637 54.84 31.30 17.56
N ALA A 638 54.78 30.55 16.46
CA ALA A 638 53.59 29.79 16.07
C ALA A 638 53.93 28.62 15.14
N THR A 639 53.00 27.67 15.02
CA THR A 639 53.08 26.54 14.07
C THR A 639 51.71 26.19 13.51
N THR A 640 51.65 25.59 12.31
CA THR A 640 50.40 24.95 11.87
C THR A 640 50.08 23.72 12.72
N GLN A 641 48.81 23.30 12.69
CA GLN A 641 48.36 22.13 13.43
C GLN A 641 49.15 20.87 13.01
N ASN A 642 49.50 20.03 13.98
CA ASN A 642 50.20 18.74 13.83
C ASN A 642 51.71 18.75 13.53
N VAL A 643 52.34 19.92 13.33
CA VAL A 643 53.80 20.03 13.08
C VAL A 643 54.66 19.26 14.10
N GLN A 644 54.27 19.27 15.38
CA GLN A 644 54.96 18.54 16.44
C GLN A 644 55.06 17.04 16.15
N PHE A 645 53.98 16.44 15.67
CA PHE A 645 53.89 15.01 15.39
C PHE A 645 54.48 14.68 14.02
N SER A 646 54.11 15.43 12.98
CA SER A 646 54.54 15.18 11.60
C SER A 646 56.05 15.37 11.44
N VAL A 647 56.59 16.50 11.90
CA VAL A 647 58.01 16.82 11.76
C VAL A 647 58.84 16.12 12.84
N GLY A 648 58.36 16.10 14.08
CA GLY A 648 59.07 15.51 15.22
C GLY A 648 59.37 14.01 15.05
N TYR A 649 58.52 13.27 14.34
CA TYR A 649 58.75 11.85 14.04
C TYR A 649 60.01 11.60 13.20
N TYR A 650 60.37 12.52 12.30
CA TYR A 650 61.45 12.33 11.33
C TYR A 650 62.82 12.89 11.78
N ILE A 651 62.88 13.63 12.90
CA ILE A 651 64.15 14.11 13.48
C ILE A 651 64.88 12.91 14.10
N LYS A 652 66.09 12.56 13.66
CA LYS A 652 66.78 11.34 14.13
C LYS A 652 67.46 11.50 15.48
N ASP A 653 68.08 12.65 15.72
CA ASP A 653 68.74 13.01 16.97
C ASP A 653 67.72 13.16 18.12
N GLY A 654 67.93 12.42 19.21
CA GLY A 654 67.02 12.37 20.34
C GLY A 654 66.93 13.68 21.13
N ASP A 655 68.04 14.43 21.23
CA ASP A 655 68.09 15.69 21.97
C ASP A 655 67.43 16.82 21.15
N ILE A 656 67.67 16.85 19.83
CA ILE A 656 67.02 17.80 18.91
C ILE A 656 65.52 17.52 18.87
N ARG A 657 65.10 16.25 18.79
CA ARG A 657 63.67 15.87 18.77
C ARG A 657 62.95 16.29 20.05
N LYS A 658 63.58 16.08 21.22
CA LYS A 658 63.00 16.48 22.50
C LYS A 658 62.86 18.00 22.60
N ASN A 659 63.91 18.74 22.26
CA ASN A 659 63.88 20.20 22.24
C ASN A 659 62.83 20.75 21.25
N PHE A 660 62.75 20.16 20.05
CA PHE A 660 61.73 20.52 19.05
C PHE A 660 60.32 20.33 19.59
N SER A 661 60.02 19.19 20.21
CA SER A 661 58.70 18.92 20.78
C SER A 661 58.34 19.89 21.90
N GLU A 662 59.29 20.21 22.79
CA GLU A 662 59.06 21.14 23.91
C GLU A 662 58.79 22.58 23.42
N VAL A 663 59.58 23.06 22.45
CA VAL A 663 59.40 24.41 21.88
C VAL A 663 58.10 24.50 21.07
N VAL A 664 57.82 23.50 20.23
CA VAL A 664 56.62 23.53 19.38
C VAL A 664 55.33 23.37 20.20
N ASP A 665 55.33 22.59 21.28
CA ASP A 665 54.13 22.45 22.14
C ASP A 665 53.74 23.77 22.83
N GLY A 666 54.73 24.61 23.16
CA GLY A 666 54.52 25.88 23.87
C GLY A 666 54.09 27.08 23.02
N VAL A 667 53.92 26.93 21.70
CA VAL A 667 53.63 28.05 20.78
C VAL A 667 52.23 27.97 20.16
N GLU A 668 51.72 29.09 19.64
CA GLU A 668 50.38 29.20 19.08
C GLU A 668 50.14 28.21 17.93
N LYS A 669 48.96 27.57 17.92
CA LYS A 669 48.54 26.61 16.88
C LYS A 669 47.61 27.28 15.88
N VAL A 670 48.12 27.47 14.68
CA VAL A 670 47.44 28.14 13.59
C VAL A 670 46.62 27.16 12.77
N LYS A 671 45.35 27.50 12.55
CA LYS A 671 44.48 26.83 11.59
C LYS A 671 44.20 27.76 10.42
N SER A 672 44.82 27.50 9.27
CA SER A 672 44.62 28.28 8.05
C SER A 672 44.37 27.36 6.85
N LYS A 673 43.51 27.83 5.94
CA LYS A 673 43.23 27.23 4.63
C LYS A 673 44.26 27.62 3.57
N ILE A 674 45.04 28.68 3.79
CA ILE A 674 46.12 29.13 2.89
C ILE A 674 47.39 28.31 3.13
N LEU A 675 47.68 27.98 4.39
CA LEU A 675 48.90 27.29 4.81
C LEU A 675 48.68 25.78 4.93
N ILE A 676 48.53 25.11 3.79
CA ILE A 676 48.33 23.66 3.72
C ILE A 676 49.69 22.95 3.87
N GLY A 677 49.93 22.36 5.05
CA GLY A 677 51.15 21.61 5.38
C GLY A 677 51.78 22.00 6.72
N ASP A 678 53.04 21.60 6.91
CA ASP A 678 53.80 21.85 8.13
C ASP A 678 54.56 23.18 8.02
N TYR A 679 54.10 24.22 8.73
CA TYR A 679 54.70 25.55 8.73
C TYR A 679 55.09 25.99 10.14
N ILE A 680 56.23 26.67 10.25
CA ILE A 680 56.80 27.20 11.49
C ILE A 680 57.07 28.70 11.31
N PHE A 681 56.66 29.50 12.29
CA PHE A 681 56.77 30.97 12.27
C PHE A 681 57.80 31.41 13.31
N THR A 682 58.78 32.22 12.91
CA THR A 682 59.88 32.67 13.79
C THR A 682 59.90 34.18 14.06
N ASP A 683 59.08 34.95 13.35
CA ASP A 683 58.90 36.39 13.53
C ASP A 683 57.55 36.78 12.91
N ASN A 684 57.01 37.96 13.23
CA ASN A 684 55.72 38.54 12.81
C ASN A 684 54.78 37.62 11.99
N LEU A 685 53.61 37.33 12.55
CA LEU A 685 52.61 36.47 11.90
C LEU A 685 52.21 37.00 10.52
N LEU A 686 51.96 36.07 9.59
CA LEU A 686 51.45 36.34 8.27
C LEU A 686 50.20 37.22 8.36
N SER A 687 50.23 38.37 7.70
CA SER A 687 49.04 39.18 7.48
C SER A 687 48.77 39.29 5.99
N PHE A 688 47.51 39.17 5.59
CA PHE A 688 47.10 39.33 4.20
C PHE A 688 45.77 40.06 4.10
N LYS A 689 45.52 40.63 2.94
CA LYS A 689 44.22 41.16 2.56
C LYS A 689 43.96 40.81 1.11
N CYS A 690 42.75 40.40 0.80
CA CYS A 690 42.31 40.11 -0.55
C CYS A 690 41.03 40.89 -0.82
N GLU A 691 40.98 41.58 -1.94
CA GLU A 691 39.82 42.33 -2.39
C GLU A 691 39.43 41.88 -3.80
N PHE A 692 38.15 41.57 -3.98
CA PHE A 692 37.58 41.42 -5.32
C PHE A 692 37.18 42.80 -5.83
N VAL A 693 38.08 43.39 -6.62
CA VAL A 693 37.96 44.75 -7.17
C VAL A 693 36.81 44.84 -8.16
N ASN A 694 36.60 43.77 -8.92
CA ASN A 694 35.54 43.70 -9.90
C ASN A 694 34.93 42.30 -9.90
N VAL A 695 33.63 42.22 -9.63
CA VAL A 695 32.84 40.99 -9.71
C VAL A 695 31.75 41.23 -10.73
N GLN A 696 31.93 40.69 -11.92
CA GLN A 696 31.01 40.87 -13.03
C GLN A 696 30.55 39.53 -13.54
N TRP A 697 29.31 39.52 -14.02
CA TRP A 697 28.83 38.42 -14.82
C TRP A 697 28.49 38.94 -16.22
N ARG A 698 28.56 38.04 -17.18
CA ARG A 698 28.07 38.28 -18.53
C ARG A 698 27.45 37.03 -19.11
N GLU A 699 26.57 37.24 -20.07
CA GLU A 699 26.11 36.15 -20.93
C GLU A 699 27.25 35.63 -21.80
N LEU A 700 27.10 34.39 -22.25
CA LEU A 700 28.00 33.80 -23.23
C LEU A 700 27.83 34.53 -24.56
N THR A 701 28.95 34.77 -25.23
CA THR A 701 28.96 35.26 -26.62
C THR A 701 28.47 34.15 -27.57
N PRO A 702 27.97 34.50 -28.77
CA PRO A 702 27.55 33.48 -29.75
C PRO A 702 28.63 32.45 -30.08
N GLU A 703 29.90 32.86 -30.12
CA GLU A 703 31.05 31.98 -30.36
C GLU A 703 31.27 30.98 -29.21
N GLU A 704 31.16 31.44 -27.96
CA GLU A 704 31.28 30.58 -26.77
C GLU A 704 30.12 29.58 -26.66
N VAL A 705 28.90 30.01 -27.00
CA VAL A 705 27.72 29.13 -27.08
C VAL A 705 27.95 28.05 -28.13
N SER A 706 28.39 28.43 -29.34
CA SER A 706 28.69 27.47 -30.42
C SER A 706 29.77 26.47 -30.00
N LEU A 707 30.87 26.95 -29.40
CA LEU A 707 31.98 26.10 -29.00
C LEU A 707 31.57 25.12 -27.90
N LYS A 708 30.73 25.57 -26.95
CA LYS A 708 30.16 24.70 -25.93
C LYS A 708 29.19 23.68 -26.54
N ALA A 709 28.32 24.08 -27.47
CA ALA A 709 27.43 23.16 -28.16
C ALA A 709 28.21 22.07 -28.92
N ASP A 710 29.32 22.43 -29.57
CA ASP A 710 30.17 21.48 -30.31
C ASP A 710 30.85 20.43 -29.40
N THR A 711 30.96 20.67 -28.09
CA THR A 711 31.42 19.62 -27.14
C THR A 711 30.45 18.45 -27.02
N TYR A 712 29.19 18.64 -27.40
CA TYR A 712 28.12 17.64 -27.37
C TYR A 712 27.86 17.02 -28.75
N LYS A 713 28.69 17.36 -29.75
CA LYS A 713 28.58 16.82 -31.10
C LYS A 713 29.17 15.42 -31.19
N ARG A 714 28.44 14.50 -31.80
CA ARG A 714 28.86 13.13 -32.09
C ARG A 714 29.63 13.02 -33.41
N ALA A 715 30.27 11.87 -33.60
CA ALA A 715 30.99 11.53 -34.82
C ALA A 715 30.10 11.49 -36.08
N ASP A 716 28.80 11.20 -35.93
CA ASP A 716 27.80 11.22 -37.00
C ASP A 716 27.23 12.63 -37.30
N GLY A 717 27.67 13.65 -36.55
CA GLY A 717 27.26 15.03 -36.72
C GLY A 717 26.02 15.46 -35.94
N GLN A 718 25.37 14.54 -35.22
CA GLN A 718 24.23 14.84 -34.36
C GLN A 718 24.67 15.38 -32.98
N TYR A 719 23.77 16.06 -32.27
CA TYR A 719 24.04 16.64 -30.95
C TYR A 719 23.25 15.89 -29.87
N ILE A 720 23.93 15.44 -28.81
CA ILE A 720 23.30 14.81 -27.65
C ILE A 720 23.65 15.56 -26.37
N TYR A 721 22.62 15.98 -25.64
CA TYR A 721 22.78 16.61 -24.34
C TYR A 721 21.91 15.89 -23.30
N GLU A 722 22.56 15.33 -22.29
CA GLU A 722 21.90 14.60 -21.18
C GLU A 722 20.85 13.57 -21.65
N GLY A 723 21.20 12.76 -22.65
CA GLY A 723 20.33 11.72 -23.21
C GLY A 723 19.38 12.21 -24.31
N ALA A 724 19.16 13.51 -24.45
CA ALA A 724 18.32 14.07 -25.50
C ALA A 724 19.09 14.23 -26.82
N LEU A 725 18.56 13.65 -27.90
CA LEU A 725 18.92 14.00 -29.27
C LEU A 725 18.19 15.28 -29.67
N ILE A 726 18.95 16.34 -29.91
CA ILE A 726 18.41 17.70 -30.08
C ILE A 726 19.03 18.40 -31.27
N ALA A 727 18.27 19.32 -31.85
CA ALA A 727 18.78 20.21 -32.88
C ALA A 727 19.84 21.15 -32.28
N ARG A 728 20.88 21.43 -33.07
CA ARG A 728 21.99 22.30 -32.66
C ARG A 728 21.47 23.66 -32.21
N GLU A 729 20.54 24.25 -32.96
CA GLU A 729 19.97 25.57 -32.70
C GLU A 729 19.25 25.62 -31.34
N TRP A 730 18.58 24.52 -30.99
CA TRP A 730 17.89 24.39 -29.71
C TRP A 730 18.89 24.20 -28.56
N LEU A 731 19.96 23.40 -28.76
CA LEU A 731 21.04 23.26 -27.78
C LEU A 731 21.76 24.59 -27.53
N GLU A 732 22.07 25.35 -28.58
CA GLU A 732 22.69 26.68 -28.46
C GLU A 732 21.78 27.63 -27.67
N THR A 733 20.47 27.61 -27.93
CA THR A 733 19.48 28.38 -27.17
C THR A 733 19.46 27.94 -25.71
N PHE A 734 19.40 26.63 -25.44
CA PHE A 734 19.43 26.09 -24.08
C PHE A 734 20.71 26.50 -23.34
N ILE A 735 21.89 26.36 -23.96
CA ILE A 735 23.17 26.74 -23.35
C ILE A 735 23.20 28.24 -23.01
N LYS A 736 22.74 29.08 -23.94
CA LYS A 736 22.67 30.53 -23.72
C LYS A 736 21.77 30.87 -22.53
N ASP A 737 20.63 30.19 -22.42
CA ASP A 737 19.66 30.45 -21.37
C ASP A 737 20.10 29.86 -20.03
N GLN A 738 20.84 28.75 -20.04
CA GLN A 738 21.22 27.99 -18.84
C GLN A 738 22.52 28.47 -18.20
N TYR A 739 23.47 29.00 -18.98
CA TYR A 739 24.81 29.30 -18.50
C TYR A 739 25.12 30.80 -18.48
N PHE A 740 26.05 31.20 -17.62
CA PHE A 740 26.66 32.52 -17.60
C PHE A 740 28.15 32.43 -17.22
N ILE A 741 28.91 33.46 -17.54
CA ILE A 741 30.32 33.57 -17.14
C ILE A 741 30.43 34.53 -15.97
N LEU A 742 30.99 34.05 -14.87
CA LEU A 742 31.40 34.85 -13.71
C LEU A 742 32.88 35.21 -13.88
N SER A 743 33.17 36.50 -13.89
CA SER A 743 34.51 37.08 -13.97
C SER A 743 34.84 37.80 -12.67
N LEU A 744 35.92 37.37 -12.03
CA LEU A 744 36.41 37.91 -10.77
C LEU A 744 37.81 38.51 -10.99
N GLU A 745 37.95 39.80 -10.71
CA GLU A 745 39.24 40.47 -10.58
C GLU A 745 39.59 40.55 -9.10
N MET A 746 40.63 39.81 -8.70
CA MET A 746 41.16 39.87 -7.34
C MET A 746 42.48 40.62 -7.31
N ARG A 747 42.68 41.36 -6.23
CA ARG A 747 43.98 41.89 -5.82
C ARG A 747 44.23 41.53 -4.38
N TYR A 748 45.49 41.40 -4.00
CA TYR A 748 45.85 41.04 -2.64
C TYR A 748 47.11 41.76 -2.19
N ALA A 749 47.29 41.83 -0.88
CA ALA A 749 48.54 42.20 -0.25
C ALA A 749 48.89 41.10 0.74
N ILE A 750 50.16 40.68 0.73
CA ILE A 750 50.70 39.76 1.73
C ILE A 750 51.83 40.53 2.41
N ASN A 751 51.71 40.71 3.71
CA ASN A 751 52.71 41.35 4.54
C ASN A 751 53.33 40.30 5.48
N VAL A 752 54.57 39.95 5.17
CA VAL A 752 55.40 39.02 5.93
C VAL A 752 56.85 39.42 5.80
N LEU A 753 57.62 39.25 6.87
CA LEU A 753 59.06 39.47 6.83
C LEU A 753 59.76 38.33 6.05
N PRO A 754 60.76 38.63 5.22
CA PRO A 754 61.62 37.60 4.66
C PRO A 754 62.23 36.72 5.76
N ASP A 755 62.38 35.43 5.50
CA ASP A 755 62.95 34.42 6.42
C ASP A 755 62.20 34.24 7.77
N SER A 756 60.93 34.67 7.87
CA SER A 756 60.11 34.49 9.08
C SER A 756 59.15 33.30 9.05
N ILE A 757 58.90 32.71 7.87
CA ILE A 757 58.05 31.52 7.69
C ILE A 757 58.90 30.38 7.10
N TYR A 758 58.84 29.23 7.74
CA TYR A 758 59.49 27.99 7.30
C TYR A 758 58.43 26.96 6.91
N LYS A 759 58.54 26.40 5.71
CA LYS A 759 57.76 25.24 5.28
C LYS A 759 58.62 24.00 5.42
N ILE A 760 58.13 22.99 6.11
CA ILE A 760 58.81 21.71 6.24
C ILE A 760 58.25 20.75 5.19
N GLU A 761 59.10 20.29 4.27
CA GLU A 761 58.76 19.32 3.24
C GLU A 761 59.38 17.96 3.57
N LEU A 762 58.57 17.08 4.14
CA LEU A 762 58.98 15.74 4.58
C LEU A 762 59.12 14.75 3.42
N PHE A 763 58.40 15.01 2.33
CA PHE A 763 58.39 14.23 1.10
C PHE A 763 58.50 15.19 -0.09
N PRO A 764 59.72 15.64 -0.44
CA PRO A 764 59.91 16.40 -1.67
C PRO A 764 59.45 15.54 -2.86
N ALA A 765 58.79 16.15 -3.84
CA ALA A 765 58.50 15.47 -5.09
C ALA A 765 59.85 15.15 -5.78
N ASP A 766 60.06 13.89 -6.20
CA ASP A 766 61.17 13.58 -7.11
C ASP A 766 60.90 14.32 -8.42
N ASP A 767 61.78 15.24 -8.83
CA ASP A 767 61.79 15.92 -10.14
C ASP A 767 62.08 14.92 -11.28
N SER A 768 61.21 13.92 -11.44
CA SER A 768 61.35 12.86 -12.45
C SER A 768 60.03 12.47 -13.10
N ASN A 769 59.06 13.38 -13.19
CA ASN A 769 57.92 13.27 -14.12
C ASN A 769 57.27 14.65 -14.34
N ASP A 770 57.92 15.49 -15.14
CA ASP A 770 57.22 16.48 -15.96
C ASP A 770 57.33 16.02 -17.42
N THR A 771 56.29 15.32 -17.88
CA THR A 771 55.88 15.19 -19.28
C THR A 771 54.38 15.37 -19.37
#